data_AF-A0A1M6UX26-F1
#
_entry.id   AF-A0A1M6UX26-F1
#
_cell.length_a   1.000
_cell.length_b   1.000
_cell.length_c   1.000
_cell.angle_alpha   90.00
_cell.angle_beta   90.00
_cell.angle_gamma   90.00
#
_symmetry.space_group_name_H-M   'P 1'
#
loop_
_entity.id
_entity.type
_entity.pdbx_description
1 polymer ?
#
loop_
_entity_poly.entity_id
_entity_poly.type
_entity_poly.pdbx_seq_one_letter_code
_entity_poly.pdbx_strand_id
1 'polypeptide(L)'
;MELNVNYQEKIDENFKIIESISRKINSLELLSFLAYFNSLHSKDEYEDYREGRNYFVSEVVANQCLKNEAIDNSNVNDEEKLRYFFEIQEATLNYCSLRTTKDLSDKYVKGDLLNEISSKIELETKTVKNPGHPIHHLQFSKELYKPFNDQIYKSFGFTLSDILLISDGLLEFLTKRLEKQRKQYNNLSNSFTRETIKLKKGKSKQKFIKYNNIDFSDLVKKNEHEIREYYVNFFRIQFLYNIDKSWVFKSEELSEFLNIDIKNVTSLLDSFSIGFNSLPNSSDIFNSENILIKKPLIKNKDSYLLTSVPLLTWCASELFEDFFKKNSKLFGKFTKQKHNFLQITSEKYFQTILPEAKHYSNMFYGSTESRMETDCIIIFNEYLFIVEAKANKLSSKAKSGHNLKVKDQLEDILINSHNQALRVLNYLKEEKEVEFSNKLNQKLNVKISDYKEVYLVSLTLEQFGNIVPIIKNNDNDNFFDKSNFPLVISLYDLAIINDLFETPSLFFKYLDFRNSYLKYSNTYIFEELDLIGYFIKGLGNNILNVLKNREYADVSYFQFTPETDFINNYYFQLQKGFLNVAKPSYFKNKIFKELIIKIDKSNLKHSIETSLYLLSFNPKSIFDFTQKIKKTIDQFKIDKKLHDCSIYTQDEGGIGFTYMIDVDEDNLLKVLENYIKYKKSQSNSKVWIGIGEINNQIMSIIKI
;
A
#
# COMPACT_ATOMS: atom_id res chain seq x y z
N MET A 1 -2.77 -8.72 36.39
CA MET A 1 -3.95 -9.58 36.52
C MET A 1 -3.78 -10.73 35.55
N GLU A 2 -3.22 -11.84 36.03
CA GLU A 2 -3.08 -13.07 35.25
C GLU A 2 -4.45 -13.74 35.16
N LEU A 3 -5.18 -13.48 34.06
CA LEU A 3 -6.13 -14.46 33.59
C LEU A 3 -5.29 -15.62 33.03
N ASN A 4 -5.18 -16.72 33.78
CA ASN A 4 -4.69 -18.00 33.28
C ASN A 4 -5.70 -18.53 32.23
N VAL A 5 -5.75 -17.86 31.08
CA VAL A 5 -6.39 -18.42 29.90
C VAL A 5 -5.44 -19.49 29.41
N ASN A 6 -5.84 -20.76 29.50
CA ASN A 6 -5.13 -21.82 28.82
C ASN A 6 -5.33 -21.62 27.30
N TYR A 7 -4.42 -20.86 26.67
CA TYR A 7 -4.48 -20.56 25.24
C TYR A 7 -4.58 -21.84 24.42
N GLN A 8 -3.89 -22.91 24.82
CA GLN A 8 -3.90 -24.17 24.09
C GLN A 8 -5.27 -24.83 24.09
N GLU A 9 -5.96 -24.88 25.24
CA GLU A 9 -7.32 -25.42 25.32
C GLU A 9 -8.28 -24.68 24.38
N LYS A 10 -8.28 -23.35 24.38
CA LYS A 10 -9.14 -22.56 23.49
C LYS A 10 -8.76 -22.70 22.02
N ILE A 11 -7.47 -22.81 21.71
CA ILE A 11 -6.99 -23.10 20.35
C ILE A 11 -7.54 -24.45 19.88
N ASP A 12 -7.45 -25.49 20.73
CA ASP A 12 -7.92 -26.83 20.42
C ASP A 12 -9.45 -26.90 20.29
N GLU A 13 -10.19 -26.16 21.12
CA GLU A 13 -11.65 -26.00 21.02
C GLU A 13 -12.06 -25.42 19.67
N ASN A 14 -11.47 -24.28 19.29
CA ASN A 14 -11.79 -23.64 18.01
C ASN A 14 -11.35 -24.50 16.81
N PHE A 15 -10.20 -25.18 16.90
CA PHE A 15 -9.77 -26.12 15.88
C PHE A 15 -10.75 -27.29 15.71
N LYS A 16 -11.27 -27.86 16.80
CA LYS A 16 -12.29 -28.93 16.75
C LYS A 16 -13.58 -28.45 16.08
N ILE A 17 -14.00 -27.20 16.31
CA ILE A 17 -15.16 -26.61 15.63
C ILE A 17 -14.89 -26.54 14.11
N ILE A 18 -13.73 -26.02 13.71
CA ILE A 18 -13.32 -25.93 12.30
C ILE A 18 -13.32 -27.32 11.65
N GLU A 19 -12.69 -28.30 12.28
CA GLU A 19 -12.62 -29.68 11.77
C GLU A 19 -14.01 -30.32 11.67
N SER A 20 -14.84 -30.18 12.70
CA SER A 20 -16.19 -30.76 12.77
C SER A 20 -17.11 -30.19 11.68
N ILE A 21 -17.15 -28.86 11.53
CA ILE A 21 -17.99 -28.20 10.52
C ILE A 21 -17.50 -28.50 9.11
N SER A 22 -16.18 -28.48 8.88
CA SER A 22 -15.57 -28.82 7.58
C SER A 22 -15.87 -30.25 7.13
N ARG A 23 -16.27 -31.13 8.07
CA ARG A 23 -16.69 -32.52 7.82
C ARG A 23 -18.21 -32.71 7.65
N LYS A 24 -19.01 -31.67 7.85
CA LYS A 24 -20.49 -31.73 7.83
C LYS A 24 -21.12 -31.03 6.65
N ILE A 25 -20.48 -29.99 6.11
CA ILE A 25 -21.02 -29.16 5.04
C ILE A 25 -20.32 -29.51 3.73
N ASN A 26 -21.05 -29.44 2.62
CA ASN A 26 -20.46 -29.53 1.30
C ASN A 26 -19.28 -28.55 1.19
N SER A 27 -18.13 -29.08 0.77
CA SER A 27 -16.87 -28.32 0.84
C SER A 27 -16.89 -27.09 -0.07
N LEU A 28 -17.52 -27.18 -1.24
CA LEU A 28 -17.61 -26.07 -2.17
C LEU A 28 -18.60 -25.00 -1.68
N GLU A 29 -19.72 -25.38 -1.07
CA GLU A 29 -20.68 -24.45 -0.46
C GLU A 29 -20.02 -23.64 0.67
N LEU A 30 -19.32 -24.32 1.57
CA LEU A 30 -18.63 -23.72 2.70
C LEU A 30 -17.55 -22.73 2.25
N LEU A 31 -16.67 -23.16 1.36
CA LEU A 31 -15.56 -22.32 0.89
C LEU A 31 -16.06 -21.16 0.03
N SER A 32 -17.12 -21.35 -0.75
CA SER A 32 -17.73 -20.27 -1.53
C SER A 32 -18.35 -19.20 -0.63
N PHE A 33 -19.05 -19.61 0.43
CA PHE A 33 -19.56 -18.69 1.43
C PHE A 33 -18.44 -17.87 2.07
N LEU A 34 -17.39 -18.54 2.57
CA LEU A 34 -16.28 -17.86 3.26
C LEU A 34 -15.50 -16.93 2.32
N ALA A 35 -15.22 -17.35 1.08
CA ALA A 35 -14.54 -16.52 0.09
C ALA A 35 -15.37 -15.27 -0.25
N TYR A 36 -16.68 -15.45 -0.50
CA TYR A 36 -17.60 -14.34 -0.76
C TYR A 36 -17.73 -13.41 0.44
N PHE A 37 -18.05 -13.94 1.63
CA PHE A 37 -18.23 -13.18 2.86
C PHE A 37 -16.97 -12.37 3.20
N ASN A 38 -15.79 -12.98 3.03
CA ASN A 38 -14.52 -12.31 3.28
C ASN A 38 -14.08 -11.34 2.18
N SER A 39 -14.79 -11.29 1.05
CA SER A 39 -14.56 -10.32 -0.04
C SER A 39 -15.49 -9.10 0.00
N LEU A 40 -16.50 -9.08 0.88
CA LEU A 40 -17.45 -7.97 0.97
C LEU A 40 -16.77 -6.67 1.41
N HIS A 41 -17.01 -5.60 0.64
CA HIS A 41 -16.52 -4.23 0.87
C HIS A 41 -17.52 -3.24 0.26
N SER A 42 -17.40 -1.95 0.61
CA SER A 42 -18.21 -0.90 -0.01
C SER A 42 -17.96 -0.88 -1.52
N LYS A 43 -19.00 -0.67 -2.33
CA LYS A 43 -18.86 -0.59 -3.79
C LYS A 43 -18.07 0.66 -4.21
N ASP A 44 -18.21 1.74 -3.43
CA ASP A 44 -17.76 3.08 -3.81
C ASP A 44 -16.53 3.54 -3.02
N GLU A 45 -16.31 2.96 -1.85
CA GLU A 45 -15.20 3.30 -0.96
C GLU A 45 -14.41 2.05 -0.59
N TYR A 46 -13.10 2.19 -0.48
CA TYR A 46 -12.26 1.35 0.35
C TYR A 46 -12.63 1.60 1.81
N GLU A 47 -13.74 0.99 2.23
CA GLU A 47 -14.11 0.83 3.63
C GLU A 47 -14.08 -0.65 3.97
N ASP A 48 -13.40 -0.96 5.06
CA ASP A 48 -13.44 -2.28 5.64
C ASP A 48 -14.63 -2.38 6.59
N TYR A 49 -15.72 -2.98 6.13
CA TYR A 49 -16.90 -3.18 6.98
C TYR A 49 -16.62 -4.03 8.23
N ARG A 50 -15.44 -4.63 8.36
CA ARG A 50 -15.10 -5.62 9.40
C ARG A 50 -13.79 -5.30 10.12
N GLU A 51 -13.31 -4.07 10.07
CA GLU A 51 -12.03 -3.64 10.67
C GLU A 51 -10.79 -4.41 10.13
N GLY A 52 -10.93 -5.12 9.01
CA GLY A 52 -9.88 -5.91 8.35
C GLY A 52 -10.46 -6.95 7.38
N ARG A 53 -9.97 -6.97 6.13
CA ARG A 53 -10.39 -7.96 5.13
C ARG A 53 -9.75 -9.29 5.50
N ASN A 54 -10.48 -10.11 6.23
CA ASN A 54 -10.05 -11.40 6.77
C ASN A 54 -9.96 -12.50 5.69
N TYR A 55 -9.33 -12.20 4.54
CA TYR A 55 -9.16 -13.12 3.42
C TYR A 55 -8.51 -14.44 3.83
N PHE A 56 -7.58 -14.40 4.79
CA PHE A 56 -6.91 -15.57 5.33
C PHE A 56 -7.87 -16.58 5.98
N VAL A 57 -9.08 -16.17 6.43
CA VAL A 57 -10.05 -17.09 7.04
C VAL A 57 -10.50 -18.16 6.03
N SER A 58 -10.83 -17.74 4.81
CA SER A 58 -11.22 -18.70 3.77
C SER A 58 -10.06 -19.62 3.40
N GLU A 59 -8.83 -19.16 3.50
CA GLU A 59 -7.62 -19.94 3.23
C GLU A 59 -7.35 -20.99 4.32
N VAL A 60 -7.52 -20.61 5.60
CA VAL A 60 -7.34 -21.52 6.74
C VAL A 60 -8.35 -22.66 6.69
N VAL A 61 -9.63 -22.35 6.42
CA VAL A 61 -10.67 -23.38 6.27
C VAL A 61 -10.42 -24.22 5.02
N ALA A 62 -10.00 -23.61 3.91
CA ALA A 62 -9.59 -24.35 2.71
C ALA A 62 -8.45 -25.34 3.00
N ASN A 63 -7.42 -24.94 3.73
CA ASN A 63 -6.35 -25.85 4.14
C ASN A 63 -6.86 -27.03 4.97
N GLN A 64 -7.85 -26.83 5.84
CA GLN A 64 -8.48 -27.93 6.56
C GLN A 64 -9.27 -28.86 5.62
N CYS A 65 -10.03 -28.31 4.67
CA CYS A 65 -10.78 -29.09 3.69
C CYS A 65 -9.85 -29.90 2.75
N LEU A 66 -8.72 -29.32 2.34
CA LEU A 66 -7.75 -29.94 1.43
C LEU A 66 -7.03 -31.17 2.00
N LYS A 67 -7.16 -31.44 3.31
CA LYS A 67 -6.64 -32.65 3.96
C LYS A 67 -7.49 -33.90 3.72
N ASN A 68 -8.73 -33.73 3.28
CA ASN A 68 -9.69 -34.81 3.12
C ASN A 68 -10.27 -34.80 1.71
N GLU A 69 -11.03 -35.85 1.36
CA GLU A 69 -11.86 -35.84 0.16
C GLU A 69 -12.94 -34.74 0.24
N ALA A 70 -13.38 -34.26 -0.91
CA ALA A 70 -14.44 -33.27 -0.99
C ALA A 70 -15.76 -33.84 -0.48
N ILE A 71 -16.49 -33.05 0.29
CA ILE A 71 -17.84 -33.40 0.74
C ILE A 71 -18.82 -32.91 -0.31
N ASP A 72 -19.50 -33.86 -0.96
CA ASP A 72 -20.47 -33.57 -2.01
C ASP A 72 -21.86 -33.23 -1.44
N ASN A 73 -22.23 -33.71 -0.25
CA ASN A 73 -23.55 -33.45 0.36
C ASN A 73 -23.43 -32.94 1.81
N SER A 74 -24.16 -31.88 2.12
CA SER A 74 -24.27 -31.35 3.48
C SER A 74 -25.11 -32.29 4.37
N ASN A 75 -24.55 -32.73 5.50
CA ASN A 75 -25.21 -33.59 6.50
C ASN A 75 -25.90 -32.76 7.60
N VAL A 76 -26.47 -31.61 7.23
CA VAL A 76 -27.10 -30.63 8.13
C VAL A 76 -28.33 -30.03 7.45
N ASN A 77 -29.31 -29.58 8.23
CA ASN A 77 -30.46 -28.88 7.66
C ASN A 77 -30.12 -27.41 7.30
N ASP A 78 -31.01 -26.75 6.56
CA ASP A 78 -30.80 -25.37 6.13
C ASP A 78 -30.61 -24.39 7.31
N GLU A 79 -31.39 -24.50 8.39
CA GLU A 79 -31.26 -23.60 9.55
C GLU A 79 -29.88 -23.75 10.24
N GLU A 80 -29.40 -24.98 10.36
CA GLU A 80 -28.08 -25.29 10.93
C GLU A 80 -26.95 -24.81 10.03
N LYS A 81 -27.13 -24.84 8.71
CA LYS A 81 -26.12 -24.45 7.73
C LYS A 81 -25.67 -22.99 7.91
N LEU A 82 -26.60 -22.04 8.07
CA LEU A 82 -26.23 -20.62 8.28
C LEU A 82 -25.50 -20.41 9.60
N ARG A 83 -25.98 -21.07 10.66
CA ARG A 83 -25.32 -21.04 11.96
C ARG A 83 -23.88 -21.53 11.84
N TYR A 84 -23.67 -22.67 11.18
CA TYR A 84 -22.34 -23.23 10.99
C TYR A 84 -21.43 -22.37 10.11
N PHE A 85 -21.95 -21.68 9.11
CA PHE A 85 -21.19 -20.70 8.32
C PHE A 85 -20.64 -19.55 9.17
N PHE A 86 -21.42 -19.01 10.09
CA PHE A 86 -20.94 -17.96 10.99
C PHE A 86 -20.09 -18.53 12.13
N GLU A 87 -20.44 -19.70 12.67
CA GLU A 87 -19.69 -20.38 13.73
C GLU A 87 -18.27 -20.74 13.28
N ILE A 88 -18.09 -21.27 12.06
CA ILE A 88 -16.74 -21.58 11.55
C ILE A 88 -15.95 -20.31 11.22
N GLN A 89 -16.60 -19.24 10.74
CA GLN A 89 -15.96 -17.94 10.52
C GLN A 89 -15.41 -17.39 11.83
N GLU A 90 -16.22 -17.38 12.89
CA GLU A 90 -15.83 -16.91 14.22
C GLU A 90 -14.76 -17.81 14.84
N ALA A 91 -14.95 -19.13 14.79
CA ALA A 91 -13.98 -20.09 15.32
C ALA A 91 -12.63 -19.97 14.61
N THR A 92 -12.61 -19.71 13.29
CA THR A 92 -11.36 -19.50 12.55
C THR A 92 -10.66 -18.21 12.96
N LEU A 93 -11.40 -17.10 13.14
CA LEU A 93 -10.82 -15.85 13.63
C LEU A 93 -10.24 -16.02 15.04
N ASN A 94 -10.98 -16.65 15.94
CA ASN A 94 -10.54 -16.95 17.30
C ASN A 94 -9.31 -17.87 17.30
N TYR A 95 -9.32 -18.95 16.51
CA TYR A 95 -8.19 -19.85 16.34
C TYR A 95 -6.93 -19.10 15.89
N CYS A 96 -7.03 -18.29 14.83
CA CYS A 96 -5.88 -17.56 14.28
C CYS A 96 -5.37 -16.49 15.27
N SER A 97 -6.27 -15.75 15.91
CA SER A 97 -5.93 -14.73 16.89
C SER A 97 -5.24 -15.33 18.12
N LEU A 98 -5.85 -16.37 18.73
CA LEU A 98 -5.28 -17.05 19.89
C LEU A 98 -3.94 -17.72 19.57
N ARG A 99 -3.81 -18.34 18.39
CA ARG A 99 -2.51 -18.88 17.94
C ARG A 99 -1.47 -17.79 17.77
N THR A 100 -1.83 -16.65 17.18
CA THR A 100 -0.92 -15.53 17.04
C THR A 100 -0.47 -15.02 18.41
N THR A 101 -1.41 -14.83 19.36
CA THR A 101 -1.09 -14.41 20.72
C THR A 101 -0.19 -15.42 21.43
N LYS A 102 -0.47 -16.72 21.30
CA LYS A 102 0.34 -17.79 21.89
C LYS A 102 1.73 -17.86 21.27
N ASP A 103 1.83 -17.84 19.94
CA ASP A 103 3.11 -17.86 19.23
C ASP A 103 3.96 -16.64 19.63
N LEU A 104 3.34 -15.46 19.75
CA LEU A 104 3.99 -14.26 20.23
C LEU A 104 4.42 -14.39 21.70
N SER A 105 3.57 -14.91 22.59
CA SER A 105 3.91 -15.06 24.02
C SER A 105 5.02 -16.07 24.23
N ASP A 106 5.00 -17.19 23.52
CA ASP A 106 5.98 -18.28 23.63
C ASP A 106 7.35 -17.84 23.08
N LYS A 107 7.37 -16.96 22.07
CA LYS A 107 8.59 -16.39 21.48
C LYS A 107 9.02 -15.07 22.12
N TYR A 108 8.18 -14.44 22.95
CA TYR A 108 8.45 -13.10 23.47
C TYR A 108 9.62 -13.13 24.43
N VAL A 109 10.71 -12.48 24.00
CA VAL A 109 11.84 -12.17 24.85
C VAL A 109 11.95 -10.65 24.89
N LYS A 110 11.74 -10.06 26.07
CA LYS A 110 11.79 -8.60 26.23
C LYS A 110 13.14 -8.06 25.77
N GLY A 111 13.11 -7.15 24.79
CA GLY A 111 14.31 -6.50 24.26
C GLY A 111 15.03 -7.30 23.16
N ASP A 112 14.47 -8.43 22.70
CA ASP A 112 15.00 -9.17 21.56
C ASP A 112 14.40 -8.66 20.25
N LEU A 113 15.11 -7.72 19.63
CA LEU A 113 14.74 -7.08 18.37
C LEU A 113 14.52 -8.11 17.25
N LEU A 114 15.41 -9.09 17.13
CA LEU A 114 15.35 -10.06 16.03
C LEU A 114 14.12 -10.97 16.15
N ASN A 115 13.76 -11.39 17.36
CA ASN A 115 12.55 -12.16 17.61
C ASN A 115 11.27 -11.35 17.29
N GLU A 116 11.25 -10.07 17.63
CA GLU A 116 10.13 -9.17 17.32
C GLU A 116 9.96 -9.02 15.80
N ILE A 117 11.04 -8.74 15.07
CA ILE A 117 11.03 -8.64 13.61
C ILE A 117 10.62 -9.96 12.96
N SER A 118 11.18 -11.08 13.41
CA SER A 118 10.88 -12.41 12.83
C SER A 118 9.41 -12.79 13.02
N SER A 119 8.86 -12.50 14.20
CA SER A 119 7.44 -12.74 14.51
C SER A 119 6.52 -11.83 13.70
N LYS A 120 6.92 -10.57 13.48
CA LYS A 120 6.19 -9.61 12.63
C LYS A 120 6.13 -10.08 11.17
N ILE A 121 7.27 -10.47 10.60
CA ILE A 121 7.37 -11.00 9.23
C ILE A 121 6.49 -12.26 9.06
N GLU A 122 6.53 -13.16 10.05
CA GLU A 122 5.72 -14.39 10.03
C GLU A 122 4.22 -14.08 10.07
N LEU A 123 3.81 -13.17 10.96
CA LEU A 123 2.41 -12.77 11.09
C LEU A 123 1.89 -12.15 9.81
N GLU A 124 2.64 -11.24 9.20
CA GLU A 124 2.21 -10.60 7.96
C GLU A 124 2.10 -11.57 6.80
N THR A 125 3.03 -12.52 6.70
CA THR A 125 2.93 -13.59 5.70
C THR A 125 1.64 -14.40 5.88
N LYS A 126 1.24 -14.66 7.13
CA LYS A 126 0.00 -15.38 7.46
C LYS A 126 -1.27 -14.59 7.15
N THR A 127 -1.30 -13.26 7.34
CA THR A 127 -2.56 -12.50 7.33
C THR A 127 -2.70 -11.50 6.17
N VAL A 128 -1.61 -10.93 5.65
CA VAL A 128 -1.64 -9.90 4.60
C VAL A 128 -1.55 -10.54 3.22
N LYS A 129 -2.49 -10.22 2.33
CA LYS A 129 -2.59 -10.82 0.97
C LYS A 129 -2.44 -9.83 -0.19
N ASN A 130 -2.37 -8.54 0.12
CA ASN A 130 -2.05 -7.46 -0.80
C ASN A 130 -0.94 -6.62 -0.19
N PRO A 131 0.33 -7.05 -0.29
CA PRO A 131 1.41 -6.30 0.34
C PRO A 131 1.58 -4.92 -0.29
N GLY A 132 1.05 -4.64 -1.48
CA GLY A 132 1.01 -3.30 -2.08
C GLY A 132 -0.23 -3.08 -2.95
N HIS A 133 -0.34 -1.92 -3.60
CA HIS A 133 -1.49 -1.63 -4.47
C HIS A 133 -1.49 -2.52 -5.73
N PRO A 134 -2.61 -3.19 -6.07
CA PRO A 134 -2.71 -4.04 -7.24
C PRO A 134 -2.31 -3.36 -8.55
N ILE A 135 -2.71 -2.10 -8.76
CA ILE A 135 -2.37 -1.36 -9.99
C ILE A 135 -0.85 -1.21 -10.21
N HIS A 136 -0.10 -0.92 -9.13
CA HIS A 136 1.37 -0.85 -9.18
C HIS A 136 1.97 -2.24 -9.38
N HIS A 137 1.47 -3.26 -8.67
CA HIS A 137 1.96 -4.64 -8.83
C HIS A 137 1.82 -5.13 -10.28
N LEU A 138 0.68 -4.86 -10.91
CA LEU A 138 0.41 -5.21 -12.30
C LEU A 138 1.37 -4.50 -13.26
N GLN A 139 1.57 -3.19 -13.07
CA GLN A 139 2.51 -2.40 -13.86
C GLN A 139 3.95 -2.92 -13.72
N PHE A 140 4.40 -3.16 -12.49
CA PHE A 140 5.76 -3.64 -12.22
C PHE A 140 5.99 -5.04 -12.76
N SER A 141 5.03 -5.94 -12.58
CA SER A 141 5.12 -7.30 -13.08
C SER A 141 5.21 -7.31 -14.60
N LYS A 142 4.40 -6.50 -15.31
CA LYS A 142 4.46 -6.39 -16.77
C LYS A 142 5.87 -6.03 -17.25
N GLU A 143 6.48 -5.00 -16.68
CA GLU A 143 7.84 -4.59 -17.07
C GLU A 143 8.92 -5.61 -16.66
N LEU A 144 8.77 -6.23 -15.48
CA LEU A 144 9.75 -7.18 -14.96
C LEU A 144 9.83 -8.47 -15.79
N TYR A 145 8.69 -9.01 -16.20
CA TYR A 145 8.62 -10.30 -16.90
C TYR A 145 8.62 -10.18 -18.42
N LYS A 146 8.40 -9.00 -18.99
CA LYS A 146 8.38 -8.75 -20.45
C LYS A 146 9.57 -9.36 -21.21
N PRO A 147 10.84 -9.27 -20.75
CA PRO A 147 11.97 -9.87 -21.46
C PRO A 147 11.98 -11.40 -21.49
N PHE A 148 11.10 -12.04 -20.71
CA PHE A 148 11.01 -13.50 -20.54
C PHE A 148 9.73 -14.10 -21.13
N ASN A 149 8.90 -13.31 -21.83
CA ASN A 149 7.61 -13.77 -22.36
C ASN A 149 7.73 -15.03 -23.22
N ASP A 150 8.73 -15.12 -24.09
CA ASP A 150 8.93 -16.29 -24.95
C ASP A 150 9.25 -17.56 -24.14
N GLN A 151 10.09 -17.44 -23.11
CA GLN A 151 10.46 -18.57 -22.25
C GLN A 151 9.28 -19.01 -21.39
N ILE A 152 8.52 -18.05 -20.85
CA ILE A 152 7.32 -18.31 -20.06
C ILE A 152 6.27 -19.00 -20.93
N TYR A 153 5.96 -18.45 -22.11
CA TYR A 153 4.97 -19.00 -23.03
C TYR A 153 5.31 -20.42 -23.45
N LYS A 154 6.58 -20.69 -23.81
CA LYS A 154 7.03 -22.05 -24.17
C LYS A 154 6.87 -23.06 -23.03
N SER A 155 6.97 -22.62 -21.77
CA SER A 155 6.86 -23.51 -20.61
C SER A 155 5.43 -23.74 -20.14
N PHE A 156 4.56 -22.72 -20.25
CA PHE A 156 3.23 -22.74 -19.61
C PHE A 156 2.06 -22.65 -20.60
N GLY A 157 2.31 -22.24 -21.84
CA GLY A 157 1.27 -21.96 -22.85
C GLY A 157 0.56 -20.63 -22.66
N PHE A 158 0.97 -19.82 -21.69
CA PHE A 158 0.44 -18.48 -21.41
C PHE A 158 1.58 -17.55 -20.96
N THR A 159 1.36 -16.25 -21.09
CA THR A 159 2.25 -15.16 -20.63
C THR A 159 1.69 -14.50 -19.38
N LEU A 160 2.44 -13.57 -18.78
CA LEU A 160 1.89 -12.73 -17.72
C LEU A 160 0.65 -11.96 -18.19
N SER A 161 0.66 -11.42 -19.42
CA SER A 161 -0.47 -10.68 -19.96
C SER A 161 -1.74 -11.52 -20.01
N ASP A 162 -1.63 -12.80 -20.35
CA ASP A 162 -2.75 -13.75 -20.32
C ASP A 162 -3.25 -13.99 -18.89
N ILE A 163 -2.34 -14.10 -17.91
CA ILE A 163 -2.72 -14.23 -16.50
C ILE A 163 -3.51 -13.04 -16.01
N LEU A 164 -3.08 -11.83 -16.36
CA LEU A 164 -3.76 -10.62 -15.92
C LEU A 164 -5.14 -10.49 -16.58
N LEU A 165 -5.22 -10.75 -17.88
CA LEU A 165 -6.49 -10.76 -18.61
C LEU A 165 -7.49 -11.77 -18.02
N ILE A 166 -7.04 -12.99 -17.76
CA ILE A 166 -7.90 -14.06 -17.22
C ILE A 166 -8.25 -13.79 -15.75
N SER A 167 -7.32 -13.29 -14.94
CA SER A 167 -7.58 -12.96 -13.52
C SER A 167 -8.57 -11.82 -13.36
N ASP A 168 -8.38 -10.71 -14.09
CA ASP A 168 -9.32 -9.58 -14.08
C ASP A 168 -10.69 -10.01 -14.62
N GLY A 169 -10.68 -10.77 -15.72
CA GLY A 169 -11.87 -11.33 -16.32
C GLY A 169 -12.64 -12.30 -15.43
N LEU A 170 -11.94 -13.11 -14.63
CA LEU A 170 -12.53 -14.03 -13.66
C LEU A 170 -13.27 -13.26 -12.56
N LEU A 171 -12.70 -12.18 -12.03
CA LEU A 171 -13.38 -11.38 -11.01
C LEU A 171 -14.65 -10.71 -11.56
N GLU A 172 -14.60 -10.20 -12.80
CA GLU A 172 -15.77 -9.64 -13.48
C GLU A 172 -16.84 -10.72 -13.72
N PHE A 173 -16.42 -11.91 -14.17
CA PHE A 173 -17.28 -13.06 -14.41
C PHE A 173 -18.02 -13.51 -13.14
N LEU A 174 -17.29 -13.71 -12.03
CA LEU A 174 -17.86 -14.08 -10.73
C LEU A 174 -18.83 -12.99 -10.23
N THR A 175 -18.47 -11.72 -10.38
CA THR A 175 -19.32 -10.58 -10.01
C THR A 175 -20.63 -10.60 -10.80
N LYS A 176 -20.58 -10.78 -12.12
CA LYS A 176 -21.79 -10.85 -12.97
C LYS A 176 -22.68 -12.04 -12.62
N ARG A 177 -22.11 -13.20 -12.30
CA ARG A 177 -22.87 -14.38 -11.83
C ARG A 177 -23.59 -14.10 -10.52
N LEU A 178 -22.88 -13.53 -9.54
CA LEU A 178 -23.45 -13.14 -8.26
C LEU A 178 -24.56 -12.10 -8.41
N GLU A 179 -24.38 -11.08 -9.25
CA GLU A 179 -25.40 -10.06 -9.50
C GLU A 179 -26.64 -10.66 -10.17
N LYS A 180 -26.46 -11.56 -11.14
CA LYS A 180 -27.56 -12.30 -11.77
C LYS A 180 -28.33 -13.12 -10.74
N GLN A 181 -27.63 -13.87 -9.90
CA GLN A 181 -28.25 -14.69 -8.86
C GLN A 181 -28.97 -13.82 -7.80
N ARG A 182 -28.34 -12.74 -7.35
CA ARG A 182 -28.96 -11.78 -6.41
C ARG A 182 -30.23 -11.17 -7.00
N LYS A 183 -30.23 -10.80 -8.28
CA LYS A 183 -31.42 -10.30 -8.99
C LYS A 183 -32.53 -11.35 -9.04
N GLN A 184 -32.20 -12.62 -9.26
CA GLN A 184 -33.17 -13.72 -9.24
C GLN A 184 -33.83 -13.84 -7.85
N TYR A 185 -33.06 -13.85 -6.76
CA TYR A 185 -33.60 -13.91 -5.40
C TYR A 185 -34.41 -12.66 -5.01
N ASN A 186 -34.00 -11.47 -5.45
CA ASN A 186 -34.79 -10.25 -5.28
C ASN A 186 -36.14 -10.33 -6.01
N ASN A 187 -36.15 -10.88 -7.23
CA ASN A 187 -37.38 -11.08 -7.99
C ASN A 187 -38.29 -12.12 -7.32
N LEU A 188 -37.73 -13.21 -6.79
CA LEU A 188 -38.48 -14.19 -5.99
C LEU A 188 -39.10 -13.53 -4.76
N SER A 189 -38.32 -12.78 -3.98
CA SER A 189 -38.80 -12.03 -2.82
C SER A 189 -39.97 -11.11 -3.16
N ASN A 190 -39.84 -10.32 -4.23
CA ASN A 190 -40.90 -9.44 -4.71
C ASN A 190 -42.14 -10.21 -5.18
N SER A 191 -41.95 -11.33 -5.89
CA SER A 191 -43.06 -12.17 -6.38
C SER A 191 -43.84 -12.79 -5.23
N PHE A 192 -43.14 -13.41 -4.27
CA PHE A 192 -43.74 -14.05 -3.10
C PHE A 192 -44.44 -13.05 -2.18
N THR A 193 -43.85 -11.87 -2.00
CA THR A 193 -44.50 -10.75 -1.32
C THR A 193 -45.83 -10.39 -1.98
N ARG A 194 -45.81 -10.15 -3.31
CA ARG A 194 -47.02 -9.77 -4.06
C ARG A 194 -48.11 -10.84 -3.99
N GLU A 195 -47.75 -12.10 -4.18
CA GLU A 195 -48.70 -13.20 -4.11
C GLU A 195 -49.27 -13.39 -2.69
N THR A 196 -48.47 -13.21 -1.65
CA THR A 196 -48.94 -13.28 -0.25
C THR A 196 -49.90 -12.14 0.07
N ILE A 197 -49.62 -10.93 -0.41
CA ILE A 197 -50.52 -9.78 -0.24
C ILE A 197 -51.81 -9.97 -1.04
N LYS A 198 -51.75 -10.53 -2.26
CA LYS A 198 -52.97 -10.89 -3.02
C LYS A 198 -53.79 -11.94 -2.29
N LEU A 199 -53.15 -12.98 -1.75
CA LEU A 199 -53.80 -14.02 -0.97
C LEU A 199 -54.47 -13.44 0.27
N LYS A 200 -53.76 -12.59 1.03
CA LYS A 200 -54.29 -11.84 2.18
C LYS A 200 -55.52 -11.00 1.82
N LYS A 201 -55.55 -10.40 0.62
CA LYS A 201 -56.66 -9.57 0.12
C LYS A 201 -57.79 -10.37 -0.55
N GLY A 202 -57.74 -11.71 -0.55
CA GLY A 202 -58.71 -12.56 -1.25
C GLY A 202 -58.68 -12.44 -2.77
N LYS A 203 -57.59 -11.89 -3.34
CA LYS A 203 -57.41 -11.62 -4.77
C LYS A 203 -56.51 -12.64 -5.48
N SER A 204 -56.05 -13.69 -4.79
CA SER A 204 -55.24 -14.76 -5.41
C SER A 204 -56.09 -15.98 -5.74
N LYS A 205 -55.77 -16.64 -6.87
CA LYS A 205 -56.33 -17.95 -7.25
C LYS A 205 -55.60 -19.11 -6.55
N GLN A 206 -54.40 -18.88 -6.02
CA GLN A 206 -53.63 -19.90 -5.29
C GLN A 206 -54.10 -19.98 -3.84
N LYS A 207 -54.14 -21.20 -3.27
CA LYS A 207 -54.48 -21.42 -1.86
C LYS A 207 -53.26 -21.53 -0.93
N PHE A 208 -52.08 -21.77 -1.49
CA PHE A 208 -50.84 -22.01 -0.75
C PHE A 208 -49.68 -21.27 -1.41
N ILE A 209 -48.70 -20.89 -0.60
CA ILE A 209 -47.47 -20.25 -1.05
C ILE A 209 -46.32 -21.10 -0.54
N LYS A 210 -45.62 -21.79 -1.44
CA LYS A 210 -44.55 -22.73 -1.07
C LYS A 210 -43.26 -22.45 -1.85
N TYR A 211 -42.12 -22.65 -1.20
CA TYR A 211 -40.79 -22.67 -1.80
C TYR A 211 -39.98 -23.80 -1.17
N ASN A 212 -39.43 -24.71 -1.98
CA ASN A 212 -38.64 -25.87 -1.52
C ASN A 212 -39.25 -26.58 -0.28
N ASN A 213 -40.52 -26.95 -0.37
CA ASN A 213 -41.31 -27.61 0.68
C ASN A 213 -41.66 -26.78 1.93
N ILE A 214 -41.19 -25.53 2.04
CA ILE A 214 -41.59 -24.62 3.10
C ILE A 214 -42.92 -23.96 2.74
N ASP A 215 -43.87 -23.99 3.67
CA ASP A 215 -45.19 -23.35 3.52
C ASP A 215 -45.22 -21.99 4.21
N PHE A 216 -45.50 -20.94 3.44
CA PHE A 216 -45.57 -19.56 3.90
C PHE A 216 -47.01 -19.07 4.07
N SER A 217 -48.00 -19.97 4.00
CA SER A 217 -49.42 -19.59 4.05
C SER A 217 -49.79 -18.84 5.34
N ASP A 218 -49.09 -19.07 6.45
CA ASP A 218 -49.31 -18.34 7.70
C ASP A 218 -48.86 -16.87 7.67
N LEU A 219 -47.98 -16.47 6.73
CA LEU A 219 -47.53 -15.08 6.62
C LEU A 219 -48.66 -14.11 6.27
N VAL A 220 -49.78 -14.58 5.72
CA VAL A 220 -50.97 -13.74 5.42
C VAL A 220 -51.54 -13.07 6.69
N LYS A 221 -51.25 -13.63 7.87
CA LYS A 221 -51.66 -13.09 9.18
C LYS A 221 -50.87 -11.83 9.57
N LYS A 222 -49.64 -11.67 9.05
CA LYS A 222 -48.76 -10.52 9.32
C LYS A 222 -49.15 -9.28 8.51
N ASN A 223 -48.65 -8.11 8.90
CA ASN A 223 -48.86 -6.88 8.13
C ASN A 223 -47.97 -6.85 6.86
N GLU A 224 -48.26 -5.94 5.90
CA GLU A 224 -47.55 -5.93 4.61
C GLU A 224 -46.03 -5.63 4.73
N HIS A 225 -45.62 -4.85 5.75
CA HIS A 225 -44.21 -4.57 6.00
C HIS A 225 -43.48 -5.83 6.48
N GLU A 226 -44.03 -6.51 7.48
CA GLU A 226 -43.47 -7.75 8.01
C GLU A 226 -43.39 -8.85 6.94
N ILE A 227 -44.38 -8.95 6.05
CA ILE A 227 -44.35 -9.90 4.91
C ILE A 227 -43.15 -9.60 4.01
N ARG A 228 -42.94 -8.32 3.65
CA ARG A 228 -41.80 -7.90 2.81
C ARG A 228 -40.48 -8.22 3.49
N GLU A 229 -40.32 -7.81 4.74
CA GLU A 229 -39.10 -8.02 5.51
C GLU A 229 -38.77 -9.51 5.63
N TYR A 230 -39.77 -10.35 5.92
CA TYR A 230 -39.60 -11.80 5.99
C TYR A 230 -39.09 -12.37 4.65
N TYR A 231 -39.72 -12.07 3.53
CA TYR A 231 -39.27 -12.60 2.23
C TYR A 231 -37.92 -12.04 1.79
N VAL A 232 -37.61 -10.78 2.09
CA VAL A 232 -36.27 -10.21 1.86
C VAL A 232 -35.22 -10.99 2.64
N ASN A 233 -35.45 -11.22 3.93
CA ASN A 233 -34.52 -11.97 4.77
C ASN A 233 -34.41 -13.45 4.34
N PHE A 234 -35.53 -14.12 4.09
CA PHE A 234 -35.57 -15.51 3.64
C PHE A 234 -34.79 -15.71 2.34
N PHE A 235 -35.08 -14.93 1.30
CA PHE A 235 -34.38 -15.09 0.02
C PHE A 235 -32.94 -14.57 0.04
N ARG A 236 -32.59 -13.66 0.96
CA ARG A 236 -31.19 -13.30 1.23
C ARG A 236 -30.42 -14.48 1.83
N ILE A 237 -31.02 -15.22 2.76
CA ILE A 237 -30.43 -16.44 3.33
C ILE A 237 -30.29 -17.52 2.25
N GLN A 238 -31.32 -17.72 1.43
CA GLN A 238 -31.26 -18.67 0.31
C GLN A 238 -30.17 -18.30 -0.71
N PHE A 239 -29.95 -17.01 -0.97
CA PHE A 239 -28.81 -16.55 -1.75
C PHE A 239 -27.48 -16.96 -1.12
N LEU A 240 -27.29 -16.73 0.19
CA LEU A 240 -26.07 -17.11 0.91
C LEU A 240 -25.81 -18.62 0.92
N TYR A 241 -26.86 -19.45 0.98
CA TYR A 241 -26.72 -20.91 0.92
C TYR A 241 -26.26 -21.47 -0.41
N ASN A 242 -26.45 -20.68 -1.48
CA ASN A 242 -26.25 -21.11 -2.85
C ASN A 242 -25.16 -20.27 -3.54
N ILE A 243 -24.26 -19.65 -2.78
CA ILE A 243 -23.18 -18.81 -3.33
C ILE A 243 -22.28 -19.64 -4.27
N ASP A 244 -22.08 -20.91 -3.97
CA ASP A 244 -21.37 -21.88 -4.80
C ASP A 244 -21.89 -21.92 -6.25
N LYS A 245 -23.21 -21.77 -6.47
CA LYS A 245 -23.79 -21.74 -7.82
C LYS A 245 -23.27 -20.58 -8.69
N SER A 246 -22.78 -19.51 -8.06
CA SER A 246 -22.15 -18.38 -8.74
C SER A 246 -20.63 -18.35 -8.60
N TRP A 247 -20.10 -18.86 -7.50
CA TRP A 247 -18.69 -18.75 -7.15
C TRP A 247 -17.84 -19.92 -7.66
N VAL A 248 -18.44 -21.11 -7.79
CA VAL A 248 -17.85 -22.27 -8.45
C VAL A 248 -18.14 -22.19 -9.94
N PHE A 249 -17.12 -22.41 -10.75
CA PHE A 249 -17.20 -22.28 -12.19
C PHE A 249 -16.38 -23.34 -12.92
N LYS A 250 -16.66 -23.53 -14.20
CA LYS A 250 -15.87 -24.38 -15.09
C LYS A 250 -15.01 -23.55 -16.05
N SER A 251 -13.96 -24.16 -16.59
CA SER A 251 -13.10 -23.54 -17.61
C SER A 251 -13.88 -23.13 -18.86
N GLU A 252 -14.86 -23.93 -19.29
CA GLU A 252 -15.73 -23.65 -20.44
C GLU A 252 -16.48 -22.32 -20.25
N GLU A 253 -17.09 -22.13 -19.08
CA GLU A 253 -17.91 -20.95 -18.79
C GLU A 253 -17.07 -19.67 -18.79
N LEU A 254 -15.86 -19.74 -18.26
CA LEU A 254 -14.93 -18.60 -18.24
C LEU A 254 -14.36 -18.33 -19.64
N SER A 255 -14.01 -19.38 -20.38
CA SER A 255 -13.54 -19.30 -21.76
C SER A 255 -14.56 -18.62 -22.68
N GLU A 256 -15.84 -19.03 -22.58
CA GLU A 256 -16.95 -18.41 -23.31
C GLU A 256 -17.13 -16.94 -22.91
N PHE A 257 -17.05 -16.61 -21.62
CA PHE A 257 -17.22 -15.25 -21.13
C PHE A 257 -16.11 -14.30 -21.63
N LEU A 258 -14.86 -14.77 -21.64
CA LEU A 258 -13.70 -13.97 -22.04
C LEU A 258 -13.39 -14.02 -23.53
N ASN A 259 -14.02 -14.92 -24.27
CA ASN A 259 -13.68 -15.21 -25.67
C ASN A 259 -12.19 -15.58 -25.84
N ILE A 260 -11.69 -16.46 -24.96
CA ILE A 260 -10.32 -16.98 -24.96
C ILE A 260 -10.36 -18.49 -25.18
N ASP A 261 -9.41 -19.05 -25.93
CA ASP A 261 -9.30 -20.50 -26.14
C ASP A 261 -9.33 -21.27 -24.81
N ILE A 262 -10.22 -22.26 -24.73
CA ILE A 262 -10.44 -23.07 -23.53
C ILE A 262 -9.16 -23.78 -23.05
N LYS A 263 -8.26 -24.17 -23.96
CA LYS A 263 -6.99 -24.80 -23.59
C LYS A 263 -6.11 -23.84 -22.79
N ASN A 264 -6.07 -22.56 -23.19
CA ASN A 264 -5.29 -21.55 -22.49
C ASN A 264 -5.88 -21.25 -21.12
N VAL A 265 -7.21 -21.11 -21.03
CA VAL A 265 -7.90 -20.91 -19.75
C VAL A 265 -7.67 -22.11 -18.82
N THR A 266 -7.85 -23.33 -19.32
CA THR A 266 -7.67 -24.56 -18.52
C THR A 266 -6.22 -24.71 -18.05
N SER A 267 -5.24 -24.54 -18.94
CA SER A 267 -3.82 -24.62 -18.59
C SER A 267 -3.46 -23.64 -17.46
N LEU A 268 -3.99 -22.42 -17.54
CA LEU A 268 -3.78 -21.41 -16.51
C LEU A 268 -4.42 -21.80 -15.19
N LEU A 269 -5.72 -22.12 -15.20
CA LEU A 269 -6.45 -22.48 -13.98
C LEU A 269 -5.80 -23.69 -13.29
N ASP A 270 -5.39 -24.69 -14.07
CA ASP A 270 -4.69 -25.87 -13.58
C ASP A 270 -3.34 -25.53 -12.93
N SER A 271 -2.56 -24.63 -13.54
CA SER A 271 -1.27 -24.17 -13.00
C SER A 271 -1.39 -23.51 -11.62
N PHE A 272 -2.53 -22.88 -11.35
CA PHE A 272 -2.83 -22.17 -10.10
C PHE A 272 -3.81 -22.91 -9.19
N SER A 273 -4.04 -24.21 -9.43
CA SER A 273 -5.00 -25.00 -8.65
C SER A 273 -4.37 -26.10 -7.80
N ILE A 274 -5.08 -26.45 -6.73
CA ILE A 274 -4.85 -27.61 -5.87
C ILE A 274 -6.15 -28.42 -5.71
N GLY A 275 -6.04 -29.74 -5.67
CA GLY A 275 -7.20 -30.63 -5.47
C GLY A 275 -7.43 -30.98 -4.00
N PHE A 276 -8.61 -31.50 -3.68
CA PHE A 276 -8.87 -32.13 -2.38
C PHE A 276 -7.94 -33.32 -2.12
N ASN A 277 -7.75 -33.69 -0.84
CA ASN A 277 -6.82 -34.72 -0.40
C ASN A 277 -5.36 -34.49 -0.84
N SER A 278 -4.94 -33.22 -0.98
CA SER A 278 -3.56 -32.86 -1.38
C SER A 278 -2.66 -32.49 -0.21
N LEU A 279 -3.22 -32.20 0.97
CA LEU A 279 -2.45 -31.84 2.16
C LEU A 279 -2.39 -33.01 3.15
N PRO A 280 -1.22 -33.31 3.74
CA PRO A 280 -1.13 -34.25 4.85
C PRO A 280 -2.01 -33.83 6.04
N ASN A 281 -2.59 -34.81 6.76
CA ASN A 281 -3.39 -34.54 7.95
C ASN A 281 -2.65 -33.73 9.03
N SER A 282 -1.33 -33.93 9.13
CA SER A 282 -0.43 -33.20 10.05
C SER A 282 -0.13 -31.76 9.63
N SER A 283 -0.56 -31.31 8.45
CA SER A 283 -0.29 -29.95 7.97
C SER A 283 -0.92 -28.91 8.89
N ASP A 284 -0.16 -27.89 9.24
CA ASP A 284 -0.71 -26.73 9.93
C ASP A 284 -1.68 -25.98 9.01
N ILE A 285 -2.89 -25.67 9.47
CA ILE A 285 -3.89 -24.95 8.67
C ILE A 285 -3.69 -23.42 8.68
N PHE A 286 -2.92 -22.91 9.65
CA PHE A 286 -2.60 -21.50 9.81
C PHE A 286 -1.08 -21.29 9.85
N ASN A 287 -0.46 -21.37 8.68
CA ASN A 287 0.98 -21.25 8.52
C ASN A 287 1.37 -20.22 7.44
N SER A 288 2.63 -19.80 7.47
CA SER A 288 3.24 -18.83 6.56
C SER A 288 3.61 -19.41 5.19
N GLU A 289 3.75 -20.72 5.05
CA GLU A 289 3.98 -21.44 3.80
C GLU A 289 2.67 -21.95 3.17
N ASN A 290 1.62 -21.13 3.25
CA ASN A 290 0.29 -21.51 2.78
C ASN A 290 0.31 -21.80 1.27
N ILE A 291 0.00 -23.04 0.88
CA ILE A 291 0.01 -23.49 -0.51
C ILE A 291 -0.92 -22.67 -1.42
N LEU A 292 -1.99 -22.11 -0.84
CA LEU A 292 -2.97 -21.29 -1.56
C LEU A 292 -2.36 -19.98 -2.08
N ILE A 293 -1.27 -19.47 -1.49
CA ILE A 293 -0.53 -18.31 -2.02
C ILE A 293 0.00 -18.62 -3.44
N LYS A 294 0.45 -19.85 -3.67
CA LYS A 294 0.93 -20.33 -4.97
C LYS A 294 -0.20 -20.85 -5.86
N LYS A 295 -1.21 -21.46 -5.24
CA LYS A 295 -2.32 -22.16 -5.89
C LYS A 295 -3.65 -21.67 -5.34
N PRO A 296 -4.08 -20.44 -5.67
CA PRO A 296 -5.24 -19.80 -5.06
C PRO A 296 -6.58 -20.47 -5.42
N LEU A 297 -6.58 -21.34 -6.42
CA LEU A 297 -7.77 -22.05 -6.88
C LEU A 297 -7.84 -23.44 -6.25
N ILE A 298 -9.05 -23.86 -5.89
CA ILE A 298 -9.33 -25.26 -5.59
C ILE A 298 -9.98 -25.89 -6.80
N LYS A 299 -9.44 -27.03 -7.24
CA LYS A 299 -10.02 -27.85 -8.31
C LYS A 299 -10.82 -29.00 -7.71
N ASN A 300 -12.06 -29.17 -8.16
CA ASN A 300 -12.87 -30.35 -7.87
C ASN A 300 -13.45 -30.89 -9.17
N LYS A 301 -12.98 -32.05 -9.63
CA LYS A 301 -13.36 -32.60 -10.95
C LYS A 301 -13.04 -31.55 -12.04
N ASP A 302 -14.05 -31.08 -12.77
CA ASP A 302 -13.91 -30.07 -13.83
C ASP A 302 -14.26 -28.64 -13.39
N SER A 303 -14.46 -28.41 -12.08
CA SER A 303 -14.78 -27.09 -11.54
C SER A 303 -13.67 -26.49 -10.68
N TYR A 304 -13.70 -25.17 -10.58
CA TYR A 304 -12.73 -24.35 -9.88
C TYR A 304 -13.44 -23.42 -8.90
N LEU A 305 -12.75 -23.11 -7.80
CA LEU A 305 -13.19 -22.16 -6.78
C LEU A 305 -12.02 -21.26 -6.41
N LEU A 306 -12.25 -19.94 -6.38
CA LEU A 306 -11.28 -18.97 -5.88
C LEU A 306 -11.43 -18.80 -4.37
N THR A 307 -10.37 -19.11 -3.62
CA THR A 307 -10.40 -19.05 -2.14
C THR A 307 -10.26 -17.64 -1.59
N SER A 308 -9.49 -16.79 -2.27
CA SER A 308 -9.15 -15.44 -1.81
C SER A 308 -8.91 -14.55 -3.02
N VAL A 309 -9.73 -13.51 -3.18
CA VAL A 309 -9.71 -12.59 -4.33
C VAL A 309 -8.33 -11.95 -4.57
N PRO A 310 -7.63 -11.46 -3.52
CA PRO A 310 -6.28 -10.90 -3.68
C PRO A 310 -5.25 -11.81 -4.35
N LEU A 311 -5.26 -13.12 -4.03
CA LEU A 311 -4.14 -14.01 -4.31
C LEU A 311 -3.83 -14.18 -5.80
N LEU A 312 -4.85 -14.12 -6.68
CA LEU A 312 -4.65 -14.22 -8.12
C LEU A 312 -3.72 -13.13 -8.66
N THR A 313 -3.77 -11.93 -8.07
CA THR A 313 -2.94 -10.80 -8.46
C THR A 313 -1.45 -11.08 -8.25
N TRP A 314 -1.11 -11.88 -7.21
CA TRP A 314 0.26 -12.04 -6.72
C TRP A 314 0.89 -13.40 -7.04
N CYS A 315 0.09 -14.43 -7.32
CA CYS A 315 0.54 -15.81 -7.48
C CYS A 315 1.52 -16.03 -8.66
N ALA A 316 1.41 -15.24 -9.73
CA ALA A 316 2.25 -15.39 -10.93
C ALA A 316 3.75 -15.24 -10.64
N SER A 317 4.10 -14.34 -9.70
CA SER A 317 5.50 -14.04 -9.42
C SER A 317 6.27 -15.25 -8.90
N GLU A 318 5.65 -16.05 -8.04
CA GLU A 318 6.29 -17.22 -7.45
C GLU A 318 6.41 -18.36 -8.46
N LEU A 319 5.37 -18.58 -9.27
CA LEU A 319 5.39 -19.57 -10.36
C LEU A 319 6.55 -19.31 -11.33
N PHE A 320 6.72 -18.07 -11.77
CA PHE A 320 7.78 -17.71 -12.71
C PHE A 320 9.17 -17.74 -12.08
N GLU A 321 9.31 -17.27 -10.84
CA GLU A 321 10.60 -17.31 -10.14
C GLU A 321 11.07 -18.76 -9.90
N ASP A 322 10.17 -19.67 -9.54
CA ASP A 322 10.48 -21.09 -9.40
C ASP A 322 10.80 -21.75 -10.75
N PHE A 323 10.15 -21.34 -11.84
CA PHE A 323 10.54 -21.75 -13.19
C PHE A 323 11.95 -21.29 -13.54
N PHE A 324 12.29 -20.02 -13.28
CA PHE A 324 13.62 -19.49 -13.59
C PHE A 324 14.72 -20.19 -12.78
N LYS A 325 14.48 -20.49 -11.50
CA LYS A 325 15.45 -21.21 -10.63
C LYS A 325 15.85 -22.58 -11.18
N LYS A 326 15.01 -23.24 -11.98
CA LYS A 326 15.35 -24.53 -12.63
C LYS A 326 16.48 -24.41 -13.65
N ASN A 327 16.82 -23.20 -14.09
CA ASN A 327 17.92 -22.95 -15.03
C ASN A 327 18.79 -21.78 -14.53
N SER A 328 20.01 -22.07 -14.07
CA SER A 328 20.91 -21.08 -13.47
C SER A 328 21.22 -19.87 -14.37
N LYS A 329 21.37 -20.09 -15.68
CA LYS A 329 21.61 -19.00 -16.65
C LYS A 329 20.39 -18.11 -16.81
N LEU A 330 19.19 -18.69 -16.86
CA LEU A 330 17.94 -17.95 -16.93
C LEU A 330 17.66 -17.20 -15.63
N PHE A 331 17.88 -17.84 -14.48
CA PHE A 331 17.78 -17.22 -13.17
C PHE A 331 18.74 -16.04 -13.02
N GLY A 332 20.00 -16.18 -13.43
CA GLY A 332 20.96 -15.08 -13.43
C GLY A 332 20.52 -13.88 -14.27
N LYS A 333 19.91 -14.13 -15.45
CA LYS A 333 19.30 -13.06 -16.26
C LYS A 333 18.13 -12.40 -15.56
N PHE A 334 17.26 -13.17 -14.91
CA PHE A 334 16.12 -12.66 -14.16
C PHE A 334 16.54 -11.81 -12.95
N THR A 335 17.52 -12.27 -12.17
CA THR A 335 18.06 -11.49 -11.05
C THR A 335 18.66 -10.16 -11.52
N LYS A 336 19.40 -10.17 -12.63
CA LYS A 336 19.90 -8.92 -13.24
C LYS A 336 18.76 -8.01 -13.70
N GLN A 337 17.71 -8.57 -14.31
CA GLN A 337 16.53 -7.81 -14.72
C GLN A 337 15.81 -7.20 -13.52
N LYS A 338 15.65 -7.91 -12.39
CA LYS A 338 15.06 -7.37 -11.15
C LYS A 338 15.81 -6.13 -10.66
N HIS A 339 17.14 -6.21 -10.59
CA HIS A 339 17.96 -5.09 -10.15
C HIS A 339 17.92 -3.90 -11.12
N ASN A 340 18.07 -4.15 -12.43
CA ASN A 340 17.94 -3.11 -13.45
C ASN A 340 16.55 -2.44 -13.43
N PHE A 341 15.49 -3.23 -13.31
CA PHE A 341 14.11 -2.74 -13.23
C PHE A 341 13.93 -1.82 -12.03
N LEU A 342 14.45 -2.20 -10.86
CA LEU A 342 14.41 -1.38 -9.65
C LEU A 342 15.09 -0.03 -9.88
N GLN A 343 16.35 -0.02 -10.34
CA GLN A 343 17.11 1.21 -10.59
C GLN A 343 16.43 2.12 -11.61
N ILE A 344 16.08 1.59 -12.79
CA ILE A 344 15.50 2.39 -13.89
C ILE A 344 14.15 2.97 -13.50
N THR A 345 13.32 2.20 -12.79
CA THR A 345 11.98 2.66 -12.38
C THR A 345 12.08 3.70 -11.28
N SER A 346 12.97 3.50 -10.28
CA SER A 346 13.20 4.52 -9.26
C SER A 346 13.80 5.80 -9.82
N GLU A 347 14.69 5.72 -10.81
CA GLU A 347 15.26 6.89 -11.47
C GLU A 347 14.15 7.76 -12.09
N LYS A 348 13.22 7.14 -12.82
CA LYS A 348 12.06 7.84 -13.40
C LYS A 348 11.17 8.50 -12.34
N TYR A 349 10.98 7.84 -11.20
CA TYR A 349 10.21 8.38 -10.09
C TYR A 349 10.92 9.56 -9.44
N PHE A 350 12.21 9.45 -9.16
CA PHE A 350 12.98 10.58 -8.64
C PHE A 350 13.06 11.74 -9.64
N GLN A 351 13.15 11.48 -10.95
CA GLN A 351 13.07 12.54 -11.98
C GLN A 351 11.70 13.23 -11.99
N THR A 352 10.62 12.55 -11.60
CA THR A 352 9.30 13.19 -11.51
C THR A 352 9.17 14.01 -10.22
N ILE A 353 9.66 13.45 -9.10
CA ILE A 353 9.66 14.12 -7.79
C ILE A 353 10.62 15.34 -7.81
N LEU A 354 11.74 15.24 -8.52
CA LEU A 354 12.82 16.21 -8.65
C LEU A 354 13.16 16.45 -10.14
N PRO A 355 12.35 17.23 -10.88
CA PRO A 355 12.46 17.40 -12.35
C PRO A 355 13.83 17.79 -12.92
N GLU A 356 14.60 18.58 -12.18
CA GLU A 356 15.92 19.08 -12.61
C GLU A 356 17.09 18.29 -11.98
N ALA A 357 16.79 17.14 -11.36
CA ALA A 357 17.82 16.33 -10.72
C ALA A 357 18.75 15.69 -11.76
N LYS A 358 20.06 15.70 -11.46
CA LYS A 358 21.07 14.98 -12.23
C LYS A 358 21.25 13.60 -11.62
N HIS A 359 21.09 12.57 -12.43
CA HIS A 359 21.21 11.17 -12.04
C HIS A 359 22.50 10.57 -12.60
N TYR A 360 23.25 9.89 -11.73
CA TYR A 360 24.49 9.21 -12.08
C TYR A 360 24.44 7.79 -11.55
N SER A 361 24.21 6.83 -12.45
CA SER A 361 23.98 5.42 -12.09
C SER A 361 25.23 4.57 -12.25
N ASN A 362 25.39 3.57 -11.37
CA ASN A 362 26.48 2.60 -11.32
C ASN A 362 27.85 3.28 -11.31
N MET A 363 28.06 4.16 -10.34
CA MET A 363 29.24 5.03 -10.24
C MET A 363 30.32 4.37 -9.39
N PHE A 364 31.56 4.46 -9.83
CA PHE A 364 32.73 3.97 -9.12
C PHE A 364 33.58 5.11 -8.56
N TYR A 365 34.21 4.88 -7.40
CA TYR A 365 35.10 5.83 -6.72
C TYR A 365 36.21 5.10 -5.97
N GLY A 366 37.16 5.85 -5.41
CA GLY A 366 38.34 5.32 -4.73
C GLY A 366 39.54 5.09 -5.67
N SER A 367 40.60 4.51 -5.14
CA SER A 367 41.83 4.26 -5.90
C SER A 367 41.65 3.13 -6.92
N THR A 368 42.56 3.01 -7.89
CA THR A 368 42.58 1.88 -8.83
C THR A 368 42.71 0.52 -8.14
N GLU A 369 43.33 0.46 -6.97
CA GLU A 369 43.54 -0.76 -6.18
C GLU A 369 42.37 -1.06 -5.23
N SER A 370 41.57 -0.04 -4.88
CA SER A 370 40.45 -0.11 -3.95
C SER A 370 39.17 0.49 -4.53
N ARG A 371 38.86 0.14 -5.78
CA ARG A 371 37.69 0.68 -6.49
C ARG A 371 36.39 0.18 -5.87
N MET A 372 35.57 1.11 -5.39
CA MET A 372 34.25 0.87 -4.82
C MET A 372 33.16 1.34 -5.78
N GLU A 373 31.92 0.90 -5.56
CA GLU A 373 30.75 1.19 -6.40
C GLU A 373 29.58 1.67 -5.53
N THR A 374 28.75 2.54 -6.11
CA THR A 374 27.44 2.96 -5.58
C THR A 374 26.40 2.92 -6.70
N ASP A 375 25.19 2.48 -6.38
CA ASP A 375 24.16 2.22 -7.40
C ASP A 375 23.67 3.51 -8.07
N CYS A 376 23.43 4.59 -7.31
CA CYS A 376 23.01 5.87 -7.88
C CYS A 376 23.34 7.08 -7.00
N ILE A 377 23.86 8.13 -7.62
CA ILE A 377 24.00 9.46 -7.04
C ILE A 377 23.01 10.40 -7.73
N ILE A 378 22.20 11.10 -6.92
CA ILE A 378 21.25 12.10 -7.40
C ILE A 378 21.63 13.46 -6.83
N ILE A 379 21.78 14.46 -7.70
CA ILE A 379 22.05 15.84 -7.32
C ILE A 379 20.86 16.70 -7.69
N PHE A 380 20.30 17.41 -6.71
CA PHE A 380 19.24 18.39 -6.93
C PHE A 380 19.53 19.64 -6.10
N ASN A 381 19.87 20.76 -6.76
CA ASN A 381 20.31 21.99 -6.12
C ASN A 381 21.48 21.72 -5.13
N GLU A 382 21.34 22.15 -3.89
CA GLU A 382 22.31 21.97 -2.81
C GLU A 382 22.07 20.64 -2.03
N TYR A 383 21.35 19.68 -2.61
CA TYR A 383 21.02 18.40 -1.98
C TYR A 383 21.62 17.22 -2.77
N LEU A 384 22.23 16.29 -2.03
CA LEU A 384 22.82 15.07 -2.57
C LEU A 384 22.05 13.86 -2.03
N PHE A 385 21.70 12.91 -2.89
CA PHE A 385 21.19 11.60 -2.49
C PHE A 385 22.16 10.52 -2.92
N ILE A 386 22.44 9.60 -2.00
CA ILE A 386 23.20 8.37 -2.26
C ILE A 386 22.19 7.23 -2.13
N VAL A 387 21.88 6.58 -3.25
CA VAL A 387 20.82 5.57 -3.35
C VAL A 387 21.45 4.21 -3.62
N GLU A 388 21.15 3.24 -2.76
CA GLU A 388 21.56 1.84 -2.88
C GLU A 388 20.33 0.96 -3.07
N ALA A 389 20.33 0.09 -4.09
CA ALA A 389 19.14 -0.61 -4.57
C ALA A 389 19.24 -2.13 -4.40
N LYS A 390 18.35 -2.71 -3.58
CA LYS A 390 18.29 -4.17 -3.32
C LYS A 390 17.00 -4.79 -3.84
N ALA A 391 17.12 -5.66 -4.84
CA ALA A 391 15.99 -6.34 -5.49
C ALA A 391 15.74 -7.77 -4.98
N ASN A 392 16.46 -8.19 -3.93
CA ASN A 392 16.27 -9.49 -3.29
C ASN A 392 14.96 -9.51 -2.49
N LYS A 393 14.31 -10.67 -2.45
CA LYS A 393 13.09 -10.93 -1.67
C LYS A 393 13.42 -11.77 -0.44
N LEU A 394 12.58 -11.69 0.58
CA LEU A 394 12.61 -12.62 1.70
C LEU A 394 12.31 -14.04 1.19
N SER A 395 13.14 -14.99 1.60
CA SER A 395 12.94 -16.40 1.32
C SER A 395 11.74 -16.95 2.10
N SER A 396 11.12 -18.04 1.64
CA SER A 396 10.02 -18.70 2.36
C SER A 396 10.42 -19.02 3.81
N LYS A 397 11.66 -19.43 4.03
CA LYS A 397 12.23 -19.69 5.36
C LYS A 397 12.33 -18.43 6.24
N ALA A 398 12.65 -17.26 5.68
CA ALA A 398 12.60 -16.01 6.45
C ALA A 398 11.15 -15.58 6.72
N LYS A 399 10.27 -15.73 5.71
CA LYS A 399 8.82 -15.47 5.84
C LYS A 399 8.15 -16.38 6.86
N SER A 400 8.75 -17.52 7.18
CA SER A 400 8.31 -18.41 8.26
C SER A 400 8.81 -18.02 9.66
N GLY A 401 9.45 -16.85 9.81
CA GLY A 401 9.95 -16.37 11.10
C GLY A 401 11.22 -17.06 11.58
N HIS A 402 12.01 -17.68 10.70
CA HIS A 402 13.26 -18.31 11.11
C HIS A 402 14.36 -17.28 11.38
N ASN A 403 14.59 -16.97 12.67
CA ASN A 403 15.47 -15.90 13.15
C ASN A 403 16.82 -15.77 12.42
N LEU A 404 17.61 -16.85 12.32
CA LEU A 404 18.92 -16.78 11.64
C LEU A 404 18.78 -16.35 10.18
N LYS A 405 17.71 -16.80 9.50
CA LYS A 405 17.52 -16.49 8.08
C LYS A 405 16.97 -15.08 7.91
N VAL A 406 16.10 -14.64 8.82
CA VAL A 406 15.64 -13.26 8.90
C VAL A 406 16.83 -12.34 9.11
N LYS A 407 17.72 -12.63 10.08
CA LYS A 407 18.95 -11.87 10.33
C LYS A 407 19.81 -11.76 9.08
N ASP A 408 20.19 -12.90 8.48
CA ASP A 408 21.03 -12.92 7.27
C ASP A 408 20.45 -12.05 6.14
N GLN A 409 19.13 -12.10 5.94
CA GLN A 409 18.49 -11.37 4.84
C GLN A 409 18.25 -9.89 5.15
N LEU A 410 18.02 -9.53 6.41
CA LEU A 410 17.97 -8.12 6.82
C LEU A 410 19.35 -7.46 6.74
N GLU A 411 20.40 -8.20 7.13
CA GLU A 411 21.79 -7.78 6.93
C GLU A 411 22.08 -7.55 5.44
N ASP A 412 21.73 -8.51 4.57
CA ASP A 412 21.94 -8.41 3.12
C ASP A 412 21.17 -7.25 2.46
N ILE A 413 19.90 -7.08 2.82
CA ILE A 413 18.99 -6.19 2.10
C ILE A 413 18.96 -4.77 2.69
N LEU A 414 18.96 -4.62 4.02
CA LEU A 414 18.81 -3.32 4.65
C LEU A 414 20.14 -2.76 5.14
N ILE A 415 20.86 -3.53 5.96
CA ILE A 415 22.08 -3.04 6.63
C ILE A 415 23.20 -2.82 5.61
N ASN A 416 23.46 -3.79 4.74
CA ASN A 416 24.50 -3.67 3.73
C ASN A 416 24.22 -2.52 2.76
N SER A 417 22.94 -2.29 2.41
CA SER A 417 22.52 -1.13 1.60
C SER A 417 22.87 0.18 2.31
N HIS A 418 22.55 0.29 3.60
CA HIS A 418 22.89 1.47 4.39
C HIS A 418 24.42 1.67 4.53
N ASN A 419 25.15 0.60 4.85
CA ASN A 419 26.61 0.63 5.02
C ASN A 419 27.34 1.01 3.73
N GLN A 420 26.82 0.62 2.56
CA GLN A 420 27.33 1.06 1.26
C GLN A 420 27.16 2.57 1.09
N ALA A 421 25.95 3.09 1.32
CA ALA A 421 25.67 4.52 1.22
C ALA A 421 26.49 5.34 2.25
N LEU A 422 26.61 4.86 3.48
CA LEU A 422 27.39 5.49 4.55
C LEU A 422 28.89 5.53 4.22
N ARG A 423 29.41 4.50 3.55
CA ARG A 423 30.81 4.47 3.10
C ARG A 423 31.09 5.55 2.06
N VAL A 424 30.15 5.79 1.14
CA VAL A 424 30.26 6.89 0.17
C VAL A 424 30.28 8.23 0.91
N LEU A 425 29.36 8.44 1.86
CA LEU A 425 29.30 9.67 2.66
C LEU A 425 30.59 9.90 3.46
N ASN A 426 31.14 8.87 4.11
CA ASN A 426 32.38 8.99 4.87
C ASN A 426 33.56 9.30 3.96
N TYR A 427 33.65 8.66 2.80
CA TYR A 427 34.68 8.96 1.82
C TYR A 427 34.61 10.41 1.30
N LEU A 428 33.39 10.92 1.07
CA LEU A 428 33.16 12.33 0.72
C LEU A 428 33.54 13.31 1.83
N LYS A 429 33.49 12.90 3.11
CA LYS A 429 33.91 13.72 4.26
C LYS A 429 35.44 13.72 4.45
N GLU A 430 36.10 12.62 4.12
CA GLU A 430 37.55 12.46 4.27
C GLU A 430 38.33 13.15 3.14
N GLU A 431 37.80 13.11 1.92
CA GLU A 431 38.44 13.69 0.74
C GLU A 431 37.95 15.12 0.46
N LYS A 432 38.85 15.98 -0.07
CA LYS A 432 38.49 17.36 -0.45
C LYS A 432 37.54 17.40 -1.65
N GLU A 433 37.72 16.47 -2.59
CA GLU A 433 36.96 16.35 -3.82
C GLU A 433 37.07 14.90 -4.30
N VAL A 434 35.95 14.27 -4.62
CA VAL A 434 35.90 12.87 -5.08
C VAL A 434 35.49 12.83 -6.54
N GLU A 435 36.32 12.19 -7.39
CA GLU A 435 35.94 11.85 -8.76
C GLU A 435 35.20 10.50 -8.76
N PHE A 436 33.96 10.52 -9.23
CA PHE A 436 33.20 9.33 -9.58
C PHE A 436 33.24 9.11 -11.09
N SER A 437 33.23 7.85 -11.52
CA SER A 437 33.13 7.49 -12.93
C SER A 437 32.33 6.21 -13.15
N ASN A 438 31.62 6.07 -14.27
CA ASN A 438 30.97 4.81 -14.63
C ASN A 438 31.53 4.19 -15.92
N LYS A 439 31.01 3.02 -16.30
CA LYS A 439 31.40 2.29 -17.52
C LYS A 439 31.03 3.01 -18.83
N LEU A 440 30.19 4.05 -18.76
CA LEU A 440 29.83 4.90 -19.90
C LEU A 440 30.72 6.14 -20.02
N ASN A 441 31.83 6.19 -19.25
CA ASN A 441 32.73 7.34 -19.15
C ASN A 441 32.06 8.63 -18.67
N GLN A 442 30.89 8.54 -18.02
CA GLN A 442 30.35 9.68 -17.29
C GLN A 442 31.21 9.91 -16.06
N LYS A 443 31.63 11.16 -15.85
CA LYS A 443 32.40 11.60 -14.70
C LYS A 443 31.60 12.58 -13.86
N LEU A 444 31.78 12.52 -12.55
CA LEU A 444 31.17 13.45 -11.61
C LEU A 444 32.20 13.77 -10.52
N ASN A 445 32.51 15.05 -10.34
CA ASN A 445 33.30 15.51 -9.21
C ASN A 445 32.38 16.05 -8.12
N VAL A 446 32.58 15.61 -6.89
CA VAL A 446 31.73 15.97 -5.75
C VAL A 446 32.60 16.54 -4.64
N LYS A 447 32.26 17.74 -4.16
CA LYS A 447 32.77 18.32 -2.91
C LYS A 447 31.63 18.37 -1.92
N ILE A 448 31.79 17.73 -0.77
CA ILE A 448 30.70 17.66 0.21
C ILE A 448 30.26 19.04 0.71
N SER A 449 31.17 20.03 0.72
CA SER A 449 30.90 21.42 1.09
C SER A 449 29.90 22.14 0.19
N ASP A 450 29.67 21.63 -1.02
CA ASP A 450 28.74 22.22 -1.99
C ASP A 450 27.27 21.85 -1.69
N TYR A 451 27.06 20.94 -0.73
CA TYR A 451 25.74 20.41 -0.39
C TYR A 451 25.37 20.78 1.05
N LYS A 452 24.12 21.21 1.21
CA LYS A 452 23.50 21.51 2.50
C LYS A 452 23.17 20.24 3.28
N GLU A 453 22.80 19.17 2.59
CA GLU A 453 22.37 17.92 3.20
C GLU A 453 22.66 16.73 2.26
N VAL A 454 22.98 15.59 2.86
CA VAL A 454 23.18 14.33 2.13
C VAL A 454 22.20 13.28 2.64
N TYR A 455 21.29 12.84 1.79
CA TYR A 455 20.31 11.80 2.13
C TYR A 455 20.78 10.42 1.68
N LEU A 456 20.85 9.48 2.63
CA LEU A 456 21.10 8.06 2.34
C LEU A 456 19.77 7.36 2.08
N VAL A 457 19.66 6.62 0.98
CA VAL A 457 18.45 5.92 0.57
C VAL A 457 18.73 4.43 0.39
N SER A 458 18.02 3.61 1.16
CA SER A 458 18.00 2.15 0.97
C SER A 458 16.73 1.77 0.22
N LEU A 459 16.86 1.64 -1.11
CA LEU A 459 15.75 1.34 -2.01
C LEU A 459 15.58 -0.17 -2.15
N THR A 460 14.35 -0.66 -1.98
CA THR A 460 14.06 -2.10 -1.97
C THR A 460 12.92 -2.48 -2.91
N LEU A 461 12.96 -3.70 -3.46
CA LEU A 461 11.80 -4.28 -4.17
C LEU A 461 10.86 -5.03 -3.22
N GLU A 462 11.41 -5.61 -2.17
CA GLU A 462 10.66 -6.21 -1.06
C GLU A 462 10.17 -5.13 -0.11
N GLN A 463 8.98 -5.31 0.48
CA GLN A 463 8.36 -4.29 1.32
C GLN A 463 8.75 -4.51 2.78
N PHE A 464 9.62 -3.65 3.29
CA PHE A 464 10.08 -3.65 4.68
C PHE A 464 9.45 -2.54 5.53
N GLY A 465 8.39 -1.89 5.04
CA GLY A 465 7.83 -0.67 5.60
C GLY A 465 7.51 -0.77 7.09
N ASN A 466 7.01 -1.91 7.55
CA ASN A 466 6.66 -2.16 8.94
C ASN A 466 7.77 -2.73 9.83
N ILE A 467 8.92 -3.07 9.25
CA ILE A 467 10.11 -3.53 9.99
C ILE A 467 10.96 -2.34 10.42
N VAL A 468 11.00 -1.28 9.60
CA VAL A 468 11.79 -0.06 9.87
C VAL A 468 11.40 0.62 11.19
N PRO A 469 10.10 0.77 11.56
CA PRO A 469 9.72 1.33 12.86
C PRO A 469 10.16 0.48 14.05
N ILE A 470 10.21 -0.84 13.91
CA ILE A 470 10.70 -1.76 14.94
C ILE A 470 12.20 -1.53 15.14
N ILE A 471 12.98 -1.53 14.06
CA ILE A 471 14.42 -1.23 14.11
C ILE A 471 14.64 0.14 14.76
N LYS A 472 13.96 1.19 14.28
CA LYS A 472 14.08 2.56 14.81
C LYS A 472 13.94 2.66 16.34
N ASN A 473 12.99 1.94 16.94
CA ASN A 473 12.74 2.03 18.39
C ASN A 473 13.67 1.15 19.23
N ASN A 474 14.15 0.05 18.67
CA ASN A 474 14.80 -1.02 19.42
C ASN A 474 16.24 -1.30 18.94
N ASP A 475 16.87 -0.34 18.24
CA ASP A 475 18.23 -0.49 17.67
C ASP A 475 19.35 -0.47 18.73
N ASN A 476 19.36 -1.43 19.64
CA ASN A 476 20.48 -1.71 20.53
C ASN A 476 21.63 -2.41 19.77
N ASP A 477 21.33 -2.99 18.61
CA ASP A 477 22.26 -3.74 17.76
C ASP A 477 23.00 -2.85 16.74
N ASN A 478 22.71 -1.54 16.71
CA ASN A 478 23.26 -0.55 15.77
C ASN A 478 23.11 -0.95 14.28
N PHE A 479 21.94 -1.46 13.89
CA PHE A 479 21.52 -1.66 12.50
C PHE A 479 21.69 -0.39 11.65
N PHE A 480 21.42 0.78 12.23
CA PHE A 480 21.60 2.06 11.56
C PHE A 480 22.37 3.07 12.44
N ASP A 481 23.20 3.89 11.80
CA ASP A 481 23.76 5.06 12.47
C ASP A 481 22.63 6.07 12.77
N LYS A 482 22.39 6.35 14.05
CA LYS A 482 21.36 7.30 14.51
C LYS A 482 21.52 8.69 13.91
N SER A 483 22.75 9.09 13.59
CA SER A 483 23.03 10.38 12.96
C SER A 483 22.80 10.38 11.44
N ASN A 484 22.74 9.21 10.81
CA ASN A 484 22.59 9.02 9.36
C ASN A 484 21.48 8.01 9.03
N PHE A 485 20.36 8.03 9.76
CA PHE A 485 19.28 7.05 9.57
C PHE A 485 18.72 7.09 8.13
N PRO A 486 18.80 6.01 7.34
CA PRO A 486 18.49 6.06 5.92
C PRO A 486 16.99 6.21 5.67
N LEU A 487 16.63 6.75 4.51
CA LEU A 487 15.30 6.56 3.93
C LEU A 487 15.22 5.13 3.38
N VAL A 488 14.67 4.22 4.17
CA VAL A 488 14.33 2.87 3.71
C VAL A 488 12.98 2.93 3.03
N ILE A 489 12.94 2.67 1.72
CA ILE A 489 11.71 2.79 0.94
C ILE A 489 11.59 1.65 -0.08
N SER A 490 10.37 1.11 -0.23
CA SER A 490 10.09 0.14 -1.27
C SER A 490 9.77 0.84 -2.60
N LEU A 491 9.94 0.16 -3.73
CA LEU A 491 9.54 0.70 -5.03
C LEU A 491 8.01 0.98 -5.09
N TYR A 492 7.21 0.23 -4.32
CA TYR A 492 5.76 0.45 -4.21
C TYR A 492 5.44 1.76 -3.51
N ASP A 493 6.10 2.03 -2.38
CA ASP A 493 5.93 3.29 -1.65
C ASP A 493 6.48 4.48 -2.43
N LEU A 494 7.62 4.30 -3.12
CA LEU A 494 8.19 5.33 -3.98
C LEU A 494 7.24 5.69 -5.13
N ALA A 495 6.48 4.74 -5.68
CA ALA A 495 5.45 5.03 -6.67
C ALA A 495 4.31 5.89 -6.10
N ILE A 496 3.94 5.65 -4.83
CA ILE A 496 2.96 6.49 -4.13
C ILE A 496 3.52 7.89 -3.88
N ILE A 497 4.77 8.02 -3.44
CA ILE A 497 5.42 9.33 -3.30
C ILE A 497 5.45 10.05 -4.64
N ASN A 498 5.90 9.38 -5.70
CA ASN A 498 5.92 9.92 -7.06
C ASN A 498 4.56 10.43 -7.51
N ASP A 499 3.48 9.74 -7.17
CA ASP A 499 2.15 10.23 -7.50
C ASP A 499 1.73 11.39 -6.57
N LEU A 500 1.80 11.25 -5.25
CA LEU A 500 1.20 12.20 -4.31
C LEU A 500 2.02 13.47 -4.06
N PHE A 501 3.33 13.46 -4.29
CA PHE A 501 4.19 14.61 -4.02
C PHE A 501 4.23 15.57 -5.20
N GLU A 502 3.41 16.62 -5.10
CA GLU A 502 3.13 17.51 -6.23
C GLU A 502 4.24 18.54 -6.51
N THR A 503 5.20 18.74 -5.61
CA THR A 503 6.35 19.65 -5.78
C THR A 503 7.64 19.11 -5.12
N PRO A 504 8.84 19.44 -5.62
CA PRO A 504 10.11 19.10 -4.97
C PRO A 504 10.18 19.57 -3.52
N SER A 505 9.74 20.81 -3.23
CA SER A 505 9.77 21.35 -1.87
C SER A 505 8.90 20.55 -0.90
N LEU A 506 7.80 19.96 -1.37
CA LEU A 506 6.95 19.09 -0.55
C LEU A 506 7.69 17.81 -0.14
N PHE A 507 8.52 17.27 -1.03
CA PHE A 507 9.36 16.11 -0.73
C PHE A 507 10.39 16.44 0.35
N PHE A 508 11.12 17.54 0.20
CA PHE A 508 12.05 17.99 1.24
C PHE A 508 11.34 18.32 2.57
N LYS A 509 10.15 18.92 2.51
CA LYS A 509 9.36 19.21 3.71
C LYS A 509 8.95 17.93 4.45
N TYR A 510 8.65 16.87 3.72
CA TYR A 510 8.40 15.55 4.30
C TYR A 510 9.67 14.97 4.93
N LEU A 511 10.82 15.04 4.25
CA LEU A 511 12.10 14.57 4.80
C LEU A 511 12.45 15.31 6.12
N ASP A 512 12.20 16.62 6.20
CA ASP A 512 12.35 17.40 7.44
C ASP A 512 11.42 16.92 8.56
N PHE A 513 10.14 16.68 8.23
CA PHE A 513 9.16 16.14 9.17
C PHE A 513 9.55 14.75 9.65
N ARG A 514 9.94 13.87 8.73
CA ARG A 514 10.42 12.52 9.00
C ARG A 514 11.63 12.54 9.92
N ASN A 515 12.66 13.31 9.59
CA ASN A 515 13.86 13.43 10.41
C ASN A 515 13.55 14.00 11.81
N SER A 516 12.56 14.89 11.91
CA SER A 516 12.08 15.39 13.20
C SER A 516 11.36 14.29 14.00
N TYR A 517 10.52 13.48 13.37
CA TYR A 517 9.85 12.34 14.00
C TYR A 517 10.86 11.28 14.49
N LEU A 518 11.92 11.03 13.73
CA LEU A 518 12.93 10.03 14.08
C LEU A 518 13.71 10.35 15.36
N LYS A 519 13.79 11.64 15.75
CA LYS A 519 14.44 12.08 17.01
C LYS A 519 13.69 11.61 18.26
N TYR A 520 12.40 11.29 18.13
CA TYR A 520 11.58 10.84 19.25
C TYR A 520 11.65 9.32 19.40
N SER A 521 12.16 8.85 20.54
CA SER A 521 12.14 7.45 20.96
C SER A 521 10.76 7.02 21.49
N ASN A 522 10.54 5.71 21.65
CA ASN A 522 9.31 5.12 22.21
C ASN A 522 8.03 5.55 21.46
N THR A 523 8.12 5.70 20.14
CA THR A 523 6.96 5.99 19.28
C THR A 523 6.83 4.94 18.21
N TYR A 524 5.63 4.42 18.03
CA TYR A 524 5.37 3.44 16.98
C TYR A 524 4.37 3.99 15.97
N ILE A 525 4.80 3.93 14.72
CA ILE A 525 3.96 4.07 13.54
C ILE A 525 4.07 2.77 12.77
N PHE A 526 3.00 2.32 12.12
CA PHE A 526 2.98 0.97 11.56
C PHE A 526 3.92 0.86 10.36
N GLU A 527 3.97 1.85 9.46
CA GLU A 527 4.95 1.93 8.38
C GLU A 527 5.24 3.37 7.91
N GLU A 528 6.20 3.55 7.01
CA GLU A 528 6.56 4.86 6.42
C GLU A 528 5.36 5.51 5.71
N LEU A 529 4.50 4.71 5.08
CA LEU A 529 3.31 5.18 4.37
C LEU A 529 2.27 5.83 5.29
N ASP A 530 2.15 5.38 6.55
CA ASP A 530 1.32 6.08 7.55
C ASP A 530 1.88 7.47 7.87
N LEU A 531 3.21 7.59 7.96
CA LEU A 531 3.87 8.87 8.21
C LEU A 531 3.60 9.85 7.06
N ILE A 532 3.65 9.35 5.82
CA ILE A 532 3.23 10.09 4.63
C ILE A 532 1.75 10.46 4.72
N GLY A 533 0.90 9.53 5.14
CA GLY A 533 -0.53 9.73 5.34
C GLY A 533 -0.85 10.93 6.22
N TYR A 534 -0.27 10.94 7.43
CA TYR A 534 -0.37 12.07 8.35
C TYR A 534 0.20 13.36 7.78
N PHE A 535 1.33 13.28 7.06
CA PHE A 535 1.95 14.44 6.43
C PHE A 535 1.03 15.07 5.36
N ILE A 536 0.48 14.26 4.44
CA ILE A 536 -0.42 14.70 3.36
C ILE A 536 -1.74 15.25 3.91
N LYS A 537 -2.24 14.74 5.04
CA LYS A 537 -3.39 15.34 5.73
C LYS A 537 -3.10 16.68 6.40
N GLY A 538 -1.83 17.13 6.43
CA GLY A 538 -1.40 18.36 7.11
C GLY A 538 -1.28 18.20 8.63
N LEU A 539 -1.21 16.95 9.13
CA LEU A 539 -1.15 16.63 10.55
C LEU A 539 0.28 16.46 11.09
N GLY A 540 1.31 16.58 10.25
CA GLY A 540 2.72 16.41 10.67
C GLY A 540 3.14 17.31 11.84
N ASN A 541 2.76 18.60 11.80
CA ASN A 541 3.04 19.51 12.93
C ASN A 541 2.28 19.11 14.21
N ASN A 542 1.06 18.59 14.07
CA ASN A 542 0.28 18.12 15.22
C ASN A 542 0.98 16.94 15.88
N ILE A 543 1.49 16.00 15.08
CA ILE A 543 2.30 14.87 15.57
C ILE A 543 3.51 15.39 16.34
N LEU A 544 4.31 16.27 15.75
CA LEU A 544 5.50 16.79 16.43
C LEU A 544 5.14 17.55 17.72
N ASN A 545 4.04 18.30 17.75
CA ASN A 545 3.60 19.00 18.96
C ASN A 545 3.14 18.04 20.06
N VAL A 546 2.38 16.99 19.72
CA VAL A 546 2.02 15.92 20.66
C VAL A 546 3.28 15.26 21.21
N LEU A 547 4.27 15.00 20.35
CA LEU A 547 5.53 14.39 20.75
C LEU A 547 6.43 15.30 21.59
N LYS A 548 6.39 16.62 21.41
CA LYS A 548 7.08 17.58 22.30
C LYS A 548 6.43 17.63 23.68
N ASN A 549 5.09 17.69 23.72
CA ASN A 549 4.35 17.83 24.97
C ASN A 549 4.40 16.57 25.85
N ARG A 550 4.75 15.41 25.28
CA ARG A 550 4.88 14.15 26.03
C ARG A 550 6.00 14.16 27.06
N GLU A 551 7.06 14.94 26.85
CA GLU A 551 8.20 15.04 27.77
C GLU A 551 7.76 15.50 29.16
N TYR A 552 6.54 16.05 29.27
CA TYR A 552 5.93 16.57 30.48
C TYR A 552 4.83 15.67 31.08
N ALA A 553 4.54 14.49 30.51
CA ALA A 553 3.31 13.74 30.79
C ALA A 553 3.47 12.28 31.28
N ASP A 554 4.68 11.83 31.67
CA ASP A 554 4.95 10.44 32.12
C ASP A 554 4.43 9.33 31.18
N VAL A 555 4.35 9.61 29.87
CA VAL A 555 3.91 8.63 28.86
C VAL A 555 5.10 7.75 28.44
N SER A 556 5.02 6.45 28.72
CA SER A 556 6.10 5.49 28.43
C SER A 556 6.18 5.07 26.96
N TYR A 557 5.07 5.12 26.22
CA TYR A 557 4.98 4.69 24.82
C TYR A 557 3.82 5.38 24.10
N PHE A 558 4.02 5.76 22.84
CA PHE A 558 2.97 6.36 22.01
C PHE A 558 2.81 5.59 20.69
N GLN A 559 1.59 5.13 20.41
CA GLN A 559 1.25 4.42 19.18
C GLN A 559 0.32 5.28 18.33
N PHE A 560 0.70 5.49 17.08
CA PHE A 560 -0.14 6.14 16.08
C PHE A 560 -1.07 5.11 15.43
N THR A 561 -2.30 5.51 15.15
CA THR A 561 -3.21 4.72 14.32
C THR A 561 -2.74 4.74 12.87
N PRO A 562 -2.95 3.67 12.10
CA PRO A 562 -2.70 3.72 10.66
C PRO A 562 -3.46 4.86 9.98
N GLU A 563 -2.86 5.50 8.98
CA GLU A 563 -3.40 6.70 8.33
C GLU A 563 -3.23 6.64 6.81
N THR A 564 -3.64 5.53 6.20
CA THR A 564 -3.46 5.26 4.76
C THR A 564 -4.77 5.02 4.01
N ASP A 565 -5.92 4.98 4.68
CA ASP A 565 -7.20 4.63 4.06
C ASP A 565 -7.59 5.56 2.92
N PHE A 566 -7.32 6.87 3.02
CA PHE A 566 -7.62 7.80 1.93
C PHE A 566 -6.73 7.58 0.70
N ILE A 567 -5.51 7.06 0.88
CA ILE A 567 -4.60 6.67 -0.21
C ILE A 567 -5.10 5.36 -0.82
N ASN A 568 -5.45 4.38 0.01
CA ASN A 568 -6.04 3.10 -0.41
C ASN A 568 -7.33 3.32 -1.22
N ASN A 569 -8.20 4.22 -0.76
CA ASN A 569 -9.41 4.66 -1.43
C ASN A 569 -9.12 5.20 -2.84
N TYR A 570 -8.18 6.13 -2.95
CA TYR A 570 -7.81 6.74 -4.23
C TYR A 570 -7.37 5.68 -5.26
N TYR A 571 -6.45 4.78 -4.90
CA TYR A 571 -6.01 3.72 -5.83
C TYR A 571 -7.09 2.68 -6.12
N PHE A 572 -7.94 2.36 -5.13
CA PHE A 572 -9.08 1.47 -5.32
C PHE A 572 -10.07 2.04 -6.36
N GLN A 573 -10.40 3.33 -6.24
CA GLN A 573 -11.31 4.01 -7.17
C GLN A 573 -10.73 4.10 -8.59
N LEU A 574 -9.43 4.36 -8.72
CA LEU A 574 -8.73 4.29 -10.00
C LEU A 574 -8.78 2.89 -10.62
N GLN A 575 -8.55 1.84 -9.82
CA GLN A 575 -8.63 0.45 -10.28
C GLN A 575 -10.05 0.08 -10.72
N LYS A 576 -11.09 0.63 -10.07
CA LYS A 576 -12.50 0.45 -10.47
C LYS A 576 -12.90 1.26 -11.71
N GLY A 577 -12.03 2.12 -12.21
CA GLY A 577 -12.31 2.95 -13.39
C GLY A 577 -13.32 4.06 -13.12
N PHE A 578 -13.43 4.55 -11.87
CA PHE A 578 -14.29 5.69 -11.59
C PHE A 578 -13.84 6.95 -12.34
N LEU A 579 -14.82 7.67 -12.87
CA LEU A 579 -14.61 8.96 -13.54
C LEU A 579 -14.54 10.05 -12.46
N ASN A 580 -13.48 10.87 -12.48
CA ASN A 580 -13.24 11.98 -11.54
C ASN A 580 -12.86 11.57 -10.11
N VAL A 581 -11.89 10.68 -9.95
CA VAL A 581 -11.29 10.36 -8.64
C VAL A 581 -10.50 11.56 -8.10
N ALA A 582 -10.84 12.03 -6.89
CA ALA A 582 -10.13 13.13 -6.25
C ALA A 582 -8.77 12.64 -5.72
N LYS A 583 -7.69 13.16 -6.29
CA LYS A 583 -6.33 12.83 -5.85
C LYS A 583 -6.03 13.40 -4.46
N PRO A 584 -5.54 12.60 -3.51
CA PRO A 584 -5.07 13.10 -2.24
C PRO A 584 -3.96 14.16 -2.43
N SER A 585 -4.08 15.26 -1.70
CA SER A 585 -3.15 16.39 -1.83
C SER A 585 -2.94 17.07 -0.49
N TYR A 586 -1.67 17.43 -0.23
CA TYR A 586 -1.26 18.31 0.86
C TYR A 586 -1.83 19.72 0.69
N PHE A 587 -1.85 20.23 -0.54
CA PHE A 587 -2.25 21.59 -0.82
C PHE A 587 -3.77 21.75 -0.84
N LYS A 588 -4.33 22.32 0.23
CA LYS A 588 -5.76 22.68 0.28
C LYS A 588 -6.08 23.98 -0.45
N ASN A 589 -5.09 24.85 -0.67
CA ASN A 589 -5.23 26.13 -1.34
C ASN A 589 -4.53 26.10 -2.71
N LYS A 590 -5.30 26.24 -3.80
CA LYS A 590 -4.79 26.17 -5.18
C LYS A 590 -3.80 27.30 -5.52
N ILE A 591 -4.06 28.52 -5.07
CA ILE A 591 -3.17 29.67 -5.32
C ILE A 591 -1.84 29.46 -4.59
N PHE A 592 -1.88 28.92 -3.37
CA PHE A 592 -0.66 28.56 -2.65
C PHE A 592 0.14 27.49 -3.40
N LYS A 593 -0.53 26.42 -3.85
CA LYS A 593 0.09 25.37 -4.66
C LYS A 593 0.76 25.94 -5.91
N GLU A 594 0.05 26.79 -6.66
CA GLU A 594 0.57 27.43 -7.87
C GLU A 594 1.80 28.30 -7.57
N LEU A 595 1.80 29.05 -6.46
CA LEU A 595 2.95 29.83 -6.02
C LEU A 595 4.16 28.92 -5.76
N ILE A 596 3.99 27.85 -4.97
CA ILE A 596 5.09 26.91 -4.67
C ILE A 596 5.61 26.24 -5.94
N ILE A 597 4.72 25.81 -6.85
CA ILE A 597 5.12 25.24 -8.15
C ILE A 597 5.97 26.23 -8.95
N LYS A 598 5.57 27.50 -9.02
CA LYS A 598 6.33 28.52 -9.76
C LYS A 598 7.69 28.80 -9.12
N ILE A 599 7.76 28.85 -7.79
CA ILE A 599 9.02 29.03 -7.05
C ILE A 599 9.95 27.84 -7.31
N ASP A 600 9.48 26.61 -7.14
CA ASP A 600 10.28 25.40 -7.32
C ASP A 600 10.78 25.26 -8.76
N LYS A 601 9.94 25.59 -9.76
CA LYS A 601 10.31 25.55 -11.18
C LYS A 601 11.25 26.66 -11.63
N SER A 602 11.41 27.73 -10.85
CA SER A 602 12.31 28.84 -11.21
C SER A 602 13.77 28.41 -11.26
N ASN A 603 14.14 27.35 -10.52
CA ASN A 603 15.51 26.89 -10.34
C ASN A 603 16.48 27.99 -9.88
N LEU A 604 15.95 29.06 -9.28
CA LEU A 604 16.73 30.16 -8.74
C LEU A 604 17.38 29.75 -7.41
N LYS A 605 18.48 30.44 -7.06
CA LYS A 605 19.10 30.30 -5.75
C LYS A 605 18.07 30.58 -4.66
N HIS A 606 18.07 29.77 -3.60
CA HIS A 606 17.10 29.84 -2.50
C HIS A 606 15.63 29.48 -2.86
N SER A 607 15.33 28.97 -4.06
CA SER A 607 13.96 28.57 -4.44
C SER A 607 13.35 27.54 -3.49
N ILE A 608 14.00 26.38 -3.33
CA ILE A 608 13.53 25.32 -2.42
C ILE A 608 13.47 25.83 -0.97
N GLU A 609 14.48 26.57 -0.53
CA GLU A 609 14.49 27.16 0.82
C GLU A 609 13.31 28.11 1.05
N THR A 610 12.98 28.94 0.06
CA THR A 610 11.83 29.86 0.07
C THR A 610 10.52 29.08 0.19
N SER A 611 10.35 28.03 -0.61
CA SER A 611 9.18 27.15 -0.54
C SER A 611 9.07 26.45 0.81
N LEU A 612 10.18 25.99 1.41
CA LEU A 612 10.19 25.35 2.72
C LEU A 612 9.76 26.30 3.84
N TYR A 613 10.19 27.57 3.80
CA TYR A 613 9.71 28.59 4.73
C TYR A 613 8.22 28.92 4.52
N LEU A 614 7.74 28.97 3.29
CA LEU A 614 6.30 29.15 3.04
C LEU A 614 5.48 27.95 3.53
N LEU A 615 5.99 26.73 3.35
CA LEU A 615 5.36 25.49 3.81
C LEU A 615 5.37 25.32 5.34
N SER A 616 6.12 26.14 6.09
CA SER A 616 6.08 26.13 7.56
C SER A 616 4.94 26.99 8.12
N PHE A 617 4.31 27.83 7.30
CA PHE A 617 3.24 28.72 7.75
C PHE A 617 2.00 27.96 8.21
N ASN A 618 1.35 28.47 9.25
CA ASN A 618 0.05 27.94 9.67
C ASN A 618 -1.03 28.19 8.61
N PRO A 619 -2.13 27.40 8.60
CA PRO A 619 -3.18 27.50 7.59
C PRO A 619 -3.79 28.90 7.43
N LYS A 620 -3.93 29.65 8.54
CA LYS A 620 -4.47 31.02 8.52
C LYS A 620 -3.52 31.96 7.78
N SER A 621 -2.22 31.87 8.04
CA SER A 621 -1.20 32.71 7.39
C SER A 621 -1.09 32.40 5.90
N ILE A 622 -1.18 31.12 5.51
CA ILE A 622 -1.26 30.71 4.09
C ILE A 622 -2.50 31.33 3.44
N PHE A 623 -3.66 31.23 4.09
CA PHE A 623 -4.89 31.84 3.58
C PHE A 623 -4.75 33.35 3.40
N ASP A 624 -4.30 34.06 4.44
CA ASP A 624 -4.15 35.52 4.41
C ASP A 624 -3.17 35.97 3.32
N PHE A 625 -2.02 35.29 3.18
CA PHE A 625 -1.04 35.62 2.16
C PHE A 625 -1.57 35.38 0.74
N THR A 626 -2.23 34.24 0.51
CA THR A 626 -2.79 33.93 -0.81
C THR A 626 -3.91 34.87 -1.24
N GLN A 627 -4.73 35.38 -0.30
CA GLN A 627 -5.71 36.42 -0.61
C GLN A 627 -5.04 37.72 -1.03
N LYS A 628 -3.95 38.11 -0.36
CA LYS A 628 -3.16 39.28 -0.74
C LYS A 628 -2.53 39.10 -2.12
N ILE A 629 -1.89 37.97 -2.39
CA ILE A 629 -1.31 37.65 -3.71
C ILE A 629 -2.38 37.71 -4.80
N LYS A 630 -3.55 37.10 -4.56
CA LYS A 630 -4.66 37.14 -5.51
C LYS A 630 -5.04 38.58 -5.85
N LYS A 631 -5.22 39.43 -4.83
CA LYS A 631 -5.55 40.84 -5.01
C LYS A 631 -4.46 41.59 -5.79
N THR A 632 -3.19 41.35 -5.46
CA THR A 632 -2.03 41.91 -6.17
C THR A 632 -2.02 41.53 -7.65
N ILE A 633 -2.28 40.25 -7.97
CA ILE A 633 -2.37 39.76 -9.36
C ILE A 633 -3.58 40.37 -10.08
N ASP A 634 -4.73 40.47 -9.42
CA ASP A 634 -5.94 41.05 -10.02
C ASP A 634 -5.76 42.54 -10.32
N GLN A 635 -5.09 43.30 -9.44
CA GLN A 635 -4.74 44.70 -9.68
C GLN A 635 -3.75 44.84 -10.84
N PHE A 636 -2.69 44.03 -10.86
CA PHE A 636 -1.73 43.99 -11.97
C PHE A 636 -2.38 43.68 -13.32
N LYS A 637 -3.39 42.79 -13.36
CA LYS A 637 -4.13 42.49 -14.59
C LYS A 637 -4.89 43.69 -15.15
N ILE A 638 -5.33 44.62 -14.29
CA ILE A 638 -6.11 45.80 -14.66
C ILE A 638 -5.22 46.90 -15.24
N ASP A 639 -4.15 47.27 -14.55
CA ASP A 639 -3.36 48.47 -14.89
C ASP A 639 -1.95 48.19 -15.43
N LYS A 640 -1.46 46.95 -15.33
CA LYS A 640 -0.11 46.53 -15.73
C LYS A 640 1.02 47.31 -15.06
N LYS A 641 0.78 47.85 -13.86
CA LYS A 641 1.79 48.54 -13.04
C LYS A 641 2.35 47.63 -11.96
N LEU A 642 3.49 48.00 -11.37
CA LEU A 642 4.06 47.28 -10.24
C LEU A 642 3.06 47.20 -9.07
N HIS A 643 2.81 45.99 -8.59
CA HIS A 643 2.06 45.76 -7.34
C HIS A 643 2.82 44.79 -6.45
N ASP A 644 2.66 44.96 -5.13
CA ASP A 644 3.25 44.08 -4.13
C ASP A 644 2.25 43.69 -3.04
N CYS A 645 2.60 42.63 -2.31
CA CYS A 645 2.03 42.37 -1.01
C CYS A 645 3.05 41.71 -0.10
N SER A 646 2.82 41.80 1.21
CA SER A 646 3.72 41.22 2.21
C SER A 646 2.98 40.51 3.34
N ILE A 647 3.67 39.53 3.94
CA ILE A 647 3.27 38.85 5.17
C ILE A 647 4.49 38.69 6.08
N TYR A 648 4.24 38.65 7.38
CA TYR A 648 5.24 38.47 8.42
C TYR A 648 4.70 37.53 9.50
N THR A 649 5.51 36.58 9.94
CA THR A 649 5.27 35.75 11.13
C THR A 649 6.37 35.99 12.16
N GLN A 650 6.02 35.91 13.45
CA GLN A 650 7.00 35.96 14.55
C GLN A 650 7.71 34.62 14.77
N ASP A 651 7.29 33.55 14.08
CA ASP A 651 7.91 32.23 14.18
C ASP A 651 9.43 32.30 13.86
N GLU A 652 10.23 31.49 14.55
CA GLU A 652 11.71 31.38 14.38
C GLU A 652 12.50 32.70 14.46
N GLY A 653 12.01 33.69 15.20
CA GLY A 653 12.66 34.99 15.35
C GLY A 653 12.30 35.99 14.25
N GLY A 654 11.22 35.75 13.51
CA GLY A 654 10.66 36.68 12.54
C GLY A 654 11.03 36.33 11.11
N ILE A 655 10.05 35.85 10.34
CA ILE A 655 10.17 35.53 8.91
C ILE A 655 9.16 36.36 8.12
N GLY A 656 9.65 37.14 7.16
CA GLY A 656 8.82 37.95 6.27
C GLY A 656 8.94 37.56 4.81
N PHE A 657 7.86 37.80 4.07
CA PHE A 657 7.80 37.61 2.63
C PHE A 657 7.21 38.84 1.95
N THR A 658 7.77 39.19 0.80
CA THR A 658 7.16 40.09 -0.16
C THR A 658 7.00 39.37 -1.49
N TYR A 659 5.78 39.39 -2.04
CA TYR A 659 5.53 39.04 -3.43
C TYR A 659 5.35 40.32 -4.23
N MET A 660 6.04 40.45 -5.36
CA MET A 660 6.03 41.62 -6.23
C MET A 660 5.88 41.18 -7.67
N ILE A 661 5.04 41.89 -8.44
CA ILE A 661 4.78 41.61 -9.86
C ILE A 661 4.90 42.89 -10.68
N ASP A 662 5.58 42.81 -11.82
CA ASP A 662 5.76 43.92 -12.76
C ASP A 662 5.89 43.39 -14.21
N VAL A 663 5.85 44.30 -15.19
CA VAL A 663 6.18 44.05 -16.60
C VAL A 663 7.66 44.30 -16.91
N ASP A 664 8.34 45.13 -16.12
CA ASP A 664 9.74 45.52 -16.27
C ASP A 664 10.62 44.80 -15.23
N GLU A 665 11.54 43.96 -15.72
CA GLU A 665 12.43 43.14 -14.89
C GLU A 665 13.45 43.94 -14.10
N ASP A 666 14.08 44.93 -14.74
CA ASP A 666 15.11 45.75 -14.11
C ASP A 666 14.49 46.61 -13.00
N ASN A 667 13.29 47.15 -13.26
CA ASN A 667 12.54 47.89 -12.26
C ASN A 667 12.13 46.99 -11.08
N LEU A 668 11.60 45.80 -11.36
CA LEU A 668 11.17 44.84 -10.33
C LEU A 668 12.33 44.49 -9.39
N LEU A 669 13.49 44.11 -9.95
CA LEU A 669 14.65 43.70 -9.16
C LEU A 669 15.12 44.81 -8.22
N LYS A 670 15.25 46.03 -8.76
CA LYS A 670 15.72 47.20 -8.01
C LYS A 670 14.74 47.61 -6.90
N VAL A 671 13.44 47.59 -7.19
CA VAL A 671 12.41 47.98 -6.20
C VAL A 671 12.28 46.90 -5.13
N LEU A 672 12.25 45.63 -5.52
CA LEU A 672 12.09 44.50 -4.60
C LEU A 672 13.21 44.48 -3.55
N GLU A 673 14.48 44.59 -3.95
CA GLU A 673 15.62 44.53 -3.03
C GLU A 673 15.58 45.65 -1.96
N ASN A 674 15.29 46.89 -2.37
CA ASN A 674 15.19 48.02 -1.44
C ASN A 674 13.99 47.88 -0.51
N TYR A 675 12.86 47.41 -1.04
CA TYR A 675 11.64 47.26 -0.28
C TYR A 675 11.75 46.16 0.79
N ILE A 676 12.35 45.01 0.47
CA ILE A 676 12.54 43.95 1.46
C ILE A 676 13.50 44.37 2.58
N LYS A 677 14.55 45.15 2.28
CA LYS A 677 15.45 45.73 3.30
C LYS A 677 14.70 46.65 4.26
N TYR A 678 13.85 47.52 3.72
CA TYR A 678 12.96 48.37 4.52
C TYR A 678 12.03 47.53 5.40
N LYS A 679 11.37 46.51 4.83
CA LYS A 679 10.45 45.65 5.56
C LYS A 679 11.13 44.86 6.67
N LYS A 680 12.29 44.26 6.39
CA LYS A 680 13.10 43.54 7.38
C LYS A 680 13.42 44.42 8.59
N SER A 681 13.86 45.66 8.34
CA SER A 681 14.15 46.63 9.39
C SER A 681 12.88 47.07 10.14
N GLN A 682 11.77 47.29 9.42
CA GLN A 682 10.50 47.72 10.01
C GLN A 682 9.92 46.68 10.96
N SER A 683 10.01 45.39 10.62
CA SER A 683 9.47 44.29 11.43
C SER A 683 10.47 43.71 12.43
N ASN A 684 11.72 44.16 12.42
CA ASN A 684 12.83 43.56 13.15
C ASN A 684 12.92 42.02 12.94
N SER A 685 12.74 41.59 11.69
CA SER A 685 12.71 40.16 11.35
C SER A 685 14.11 39.61 11.13
N LYS A 686 14.36 38.36 11.53
CA LYS A 686 15.61 37.67 11.25
C LYS A 686 15.86 37.45 9.75
N VAL A 687 14.82 37.08 9.00
CA VAL A 687 14.89 36.78 7.57
C VAL A 687 13.74 37.48 6.83
N TRP A 688 14.04 38.07 5.67
CA TRP A 688 13.01 38.54 4.74
C TRP A 688 13.29 38.05 3.33
N ILE A 689 12.28 37.51 2.64
CA ILE A 689 12.40 36.95 1.29
C ILE A 689 11.49 37.72 0.32
N GLY A 690 12.10 38.26 -0.74
CA GLY A 690 11.40 38.85 -1.87
C GLY A 690 11.22 37.83 -2.99
N ILE A 691 10.01 37.74 -3.54
CA ILE A 691 9.63 36.88 -4.67
C ILE A 691 9.11 37.79 -5.79
N GLY A 692 9.83 37.82 -6.91
CA GLY A 692 9.51 38.65 -8.07
C GLY A 692 8.91 37.83 -9.21
N GLU A 693 7.73 38.23 -9.68
CA GLU A 693 7.03 37.59 -10.80
C GLU A 693 6.97 38.52 -12.02
N ILE A 694 7.25 37.96 -13.21
CA ILE A 694 7.10 38.62 -14.51
C ILE A 694 6.49 37.62 -15.47
N ASN A 695 5.49 38.03 -16.26
CA ASN A 695 4.87 37.17 -17.28
C ASN A 695 4.48 35.77 -16.78
N ASN A 696 3.95 35.70 -15.56
CA ASN A 696 3.52 34.46 -14.90
C ASN A 696 4.67 33.49 -14.51
N GLN A 697 5.92 33.96 -14.47
CA GLN A 697 7.11 33.22 -14.05
C GLN A 697 7.85 33.94 -12.92
N ILE A 698 8.39 33.19 -11.95
CA ILE A 698 9.23 33.77 -10.90
C ILE A 698 10.62 34.01 -11.50
N MET A 699 11.01 35.28 -11.61
CA MET A 699 12.28 35.71 -12.19
C MET A 699 13.33 36.03 -11.13
N SER A 700 12.92 36.32 -9.89
CA SER A 700 13.85 36.68 -8.83
C SER A 700 13.42 36.17 -7.46
N ILE A 701 14.39 35.66 -6.70
CA ILE A 701 14.24 35.33 -5.28
C ILE A 701 15.41 35.98 -4.55
N ILE A 702 15.11 36.92 -3.67
CA ILE A 702 16.13 37.67 -2.90
C ILE A 702 15.88 37.42 -1.43
N LYS A 703 16.85 36.81 -0.75
CA LYS A 703 16.82 36.56 0.70
C LYS A 703 17.83 37.47 1.39
N ILE A 704 17.39 38.20 2.42
CA ILE A 704 18.25 39.11 3.19
C ILE A 704 18.23 38.87 4.70
#